data_AF-A0A1F8EBC2-F1
#
_entry.id   AF-A0A1F8EBC2-F1
#
_cell.length_a   1.000
_cell.length_b   1.000
_cell.length_c   1.000
_cell.angle_alpha   90.00
_cell.angle_beta   90.00
_cell.angle_gamma   90.00
#
_symmetry.space_group_name_H-M   'P 1'
#
loop_
_entity.id
_entity.type
_entity.pdbx_description
1 polymer ?
#
loop_
_entity_poly.entity_id
_entity_poly.type
_entity_poly.pdbx_seq_one_letter_code
_entity_poly.pdbx_strand_id
1 'polypeptide(L)'
;MSNPLNGTRPVFVKTVSVLTSVATMLSLSGAAYLAPLTAVAAVPSDYGLTEGNTISASGTNDPDVYIVNELGYKRLFLNPVIFGFYGHLGGFANVKSVTAAARDAFPTSGLFRNCETNAQQVWAVEVTAEDTGVFHKVVMSGDQAVAEDANFFKKVFCINNNEQNWYPKSSVDYTSLSQVPVYARVPGATPTPSYGALSVGLASSNPASGTIVDGQARYNLAEFTFTGGGTVNSVKLKRIGVSADASLTNVYLYDGTRRLTDSATVSSSEIYFNDAGGLFTVAGAKTISVMADVDGSSGETIGVQLIAWNGNTVSISGNLHNIATATLATVALAALTAPADATNDGVDETGVAQEPANDVVVWNDTVTVGQRYVWLKSVQLRVVGSAGVDDVQNFRLMVDGVYVGSAIARRDAVSGYIVFDLTGAPVKLETGGRIIKVVADVVGGSSKDFHLSLRQKSDIWAVDSQYSAAVLATGTFPIGDVDNELEISAGTLTVTKTTDSPSGDVVKDASGVVLARFELKAAGERMKIENLRINNTSDVASLSFRNAALFANDGMGGGMVQVGSTTTLWDDETVTASNSTKYAEVSLGSSLIVDPGKPRLLEIRADIFDSTGTNNVAANQTFAAQIAVGSSNVQRLTTLDYVNGPSSVKTGTTLTIKTGSLSAGKYTGYANQSVVDPKNNVKVGHFTITAASSEDVNISSVDIMPQLVSGTSFDGGELDDSYVVIKNDLGATIYTSPIKAAMSESASSSFSTNFTLPKNKTYQVEVWANVDSGITATDAVRLVFSATGTTAGSSTSSTSDVVVGQTITSQTGSLSKANGSLPAARLINGGTTVTGYQFTLTPTYDDFYLDEVYVDLSSTTASSTGAVSNLILKNGGTTLASATVSSTTGSASFTGLNLLMSQAGGTQTFTVDVVLANVGVGANDTAGVVTVRLDGLKYRDSAGSITTENGFAPGTYGGNANNVVKGYPTFTNASLPTTTLSAGSMVLFKTVVSATGGQVAWNNITFTVASNSGLITIATSSYQIWENGVDITADSVGATASDSYSGSNDRIEFSFATERAISVGSPSTIELRATVGGTISAGNSVSVQVANPKGTTVSVDDSTNQQDSGASFVWSDQSSPSHATTTDDWFTDGLVKTLAATQTVTK
;
A
#
# COMPACT_ATOMS: atom_id res chain seq x y z
N MET A 1 -19.36 27.84 31.26
CA MET A 1 -20.70 27.38 30.83
C MET A 1 -20.86 27.72 29.36
N SER A 2 -21.19 26.70 28.56
CA SER A 2 -21.84 26.75 27.23
C SER A 2 -21.35 27.76 26.19
N ASN A 3 -20.63 27.23 25.21
CA ASN A 3 -20.27 27.85 23.94
C ASN A 3 -21.10 27.17 22.82
N PRO A 4 -21.78 27.89 21.91
CA PRO A 4 -22.24 27.30 20.66
C PRO A 4 -21.61 27.96 19.41
N LEU A 5 -20.94 27.11 18.63
CA LEU A 5 -21.03 26.94 17.17
C LEU A 5 -21.50 28.12 16.30
N ASN A 6 -20.60 28.58 15.41
CA ASN A 6 -20.90 28.70 13.97
C ASN A 6 -19.63 29.03 13.16
N GLY A 7 -19.43 28.38 12.00
CA GLY A 7 -18.51 28.88 10.97
C GLY A 7 -17.74 27.85 10.14
N THR A 8 -18.44 27.21 9.19
CA THR A 8 -18.01 26.98 7.79
C THR A 8 -16.55 26.58 7.46
N ARG A 9 -16.40 25.33 6.98
CA ARG A 9 -15.24 24.76 6.28
C ARG A 9 -15.15 25.26 4.82
N PRO A 10 -13.95 25.55 4.27
CA PRO A 10 -13.72 25.52 2.83
C PRO A 10 -13.17 24.17 2.37
N VAL A 11 -13.72 23.71 1.25
CA VAL A 11 -13.36 22.50 0.50
C VAL A 11 -12.03 22.74 -0.22
N PHE A 12 -11.04 21.85 -0.02
CA PHE A 12 -9.87 21.75 -0.90
C PHE A 12 -9.82 20.39 -1.58
N VAL A 13 -9.84 20.48 -2.91
CA VAL A 13 -9.83 19.44 -3.93
C VAL A 13 -8.47 18.73 -3.92
N LYS A 14 -8.47 17.40 -3.74
CA LYS A 14 -7.30 16.54 -3.99
C LYS A 14 -7.28 16.13 -5.46
N THR A 15 -6.30 16.63 -6.19
CA THR A 15 -5.92 16.17 -7.53
C THR A 15 -5.37 14.75 -7.44
N VAL A 16 -6.02 13.80 -8.11
CA VAL A 16 -5.53 12.44 -8.34
C VAL A 16 -4.76 12.45 -9.65
N SER A 17 -3.45 12.30 -9.60
CA SER A 17 -2.61 12.02 -10.78
C SER A 17 -2.13 10.58 -10.76
N VAL A 18 -2.44 9.94 -11.88
CA VAL A 18 -2.16 8.56 -12.30
C VAL A 18 -0.66 8.28 -12.33
N LEU A 19 -0.24 7.17 -11.72
CA LEU A 19 1.03 6.48 -12.00
C LEU A 19 0.72 4.99 -12.17
N THR A 20 0.27 4.64 -13.37
CA THR A 20 0.31 3.30 -13.94
C THR A 20 1.67 3.07 -14.61
N SER A 21 2.18 1.83 -14.52
CA SER A 21 3.49 1.29 -14.95
C SER A 21 4.50 1.24 -13.80
N VAL A 22 4.92 0.11 -13.25
CA VAL A 22 5.30 -1.17 -13.87
C VAL A 22 4.93 -2.32 -12.92
N ALA A 23 4.04 -3.21 -13.37
CA ALA A 23 3.89 -4.54 -12.80
C ALA A 23 4.28 -5.55 -13.89
N THR A 24 4.85 -6.67 -13.46
CA THR A 24 5.27 -7.87 -14.23
C THR A 24 6.73 -7.88 -14.72
N MET A 25 7.64 -8.34 -13.86
CA MET A 25 8.55 -9.48 -14.09
C MET A 25 9.68 -9.49 -13.05
N LEU A 26 9.54 -10.26 -11.97
CA LEU A 26 10.64 -11.06 -11.43
C LEU A 26 10.08 -12.13 -10.47
N SER A 27 9.74 -13.29 -11.02
CA SER A 27 9.58 -14.52 -10.27
C SER A 27 10.95 -15.20 -10.11
N LEU A 28 11.11 -15.89 -8.97
CA LEU A 28 12.19 -16.84 -8.64
C LEU A 28 13.57 -16.24 -8.31
N SER A 29 13.81 -15.99 -7.02
CA SER A 29 14.87 -16.68 -6.25
C SER A 29 15.07 -16.04 -4.87
N GLY A 30 15.02 -16.87 -3.81
CA GLY A 30 15.94 -16.74 -2.67
C GLY A 30 15.62 -15.71 -1.57
N ALA A 31 15.19 -16.23 -0.42
CA ALA A 31 15.51 -15.78 0.94
C ALA A 31 15.39 -14.27 1.26
N ALA A 32 14.24 -13.86 1.80
CA ALA A 32 14.14 -12.64 2.58
C ALA A 32 14.52 -12.93 4.06
N TYR A 33 15.68 -12.42 4.46
CA TYR A 33 16.10 -12.26 5.85
C TYR A 33 15.15 -11.31 6.58
N LEU A 34 14.47 -11.77 7.63
CA LEU A 34 13.67 -10.94 8.54
C LEU A 34 14.55 -10.47 9.70
N ALA A 35 15.01 -9.22 9.64
CA ALA A 35 15.30 -8.45 10.85
C ALA A 35 13.96 -8.09 11.53
N PRO A 36 13.91 -7.86 12.86
CA PRO A 36 12.66 -7.52 13.53
C PRO A 36 12.26 -6.10 13.13
N LEU A 37 11.47 -5.99 12.07
CA LEU A 37 10.62 -4.83 11.83
C LEU A 37 9.68 -4.75 13.03
N THR A 38 9.63 -3.59 13.67
CA THR A 38 8.48 -3.18 14.47
C THR A 38 7.24 -3.51 13.65
N ALA A 39 6.50 -4.56 14.04
CA ALA A 39 5.36 -5.05 13.29
C ALA A 39 4.40 -3.88 13.08
N VAL A 40 4.27 -3.43 11.84
CA VAL A 40 3.14 -2.59 11.44
C VAL A 40 1.92 -3.46 11.71
N ALA A 41 1.08 -3.06 12.66
CA ALA A 41 -0.12 -3.81 12.99
C ALA A 41 -0.94 -4.00 11.71
N ALA A 42 -1.36 -5.24 11.43
CA ALA A 42 -2.16 -5.55 10.25
C ALA A 42 -3.41 -4.67 10.21
N VAL A 43 -3.71 -4.05 9.06
CA VAL A 43 -4.92 -3.23 8.93
C VAL A 43 -6.06 -4.11 8.43
N PRO A 44 -7.26 -4.11 9.07
CA PRO A 44 -8.38 -4.94 8.62
C PRO A 44 -8.69 -4.83 7.12
N SER A 45 -8.55 -3.64 6.53
CA SER A 45 -8.79 -3.39 5.11
C SER A 45 -7.91 -4.21 4.17
N ASP A 46 -6.70 -4.57 4.60
CA ASP A 46 -5.75 -5.37 3.82
C ASP A 46 -6.28 -6.79 3.57
N TYR A 47 -7.21 -7.24 4.40
CA TYR A 47 -7.87 -8.55 4.35
C TYR A 47 -9.36 -8.46 3.98
N GLY A 48 -9.84 -7.31 3.49
CA GLY A 48 -11.25 -7.09 3.18
C GLY A 48 -12.17 -7.05 4.42
N LEU A 49 -11.60 -6.77 5.59
CA LEU A 49 -12.31 -6.65 6.86
C LEU A 49 -12.45 -5.18 7.27
N THR A 50 -13.43 -4.91 8.12
CA THR A 50 -13.62 -3.60 8.79
C THR A 50 -13.68 -3.81 10.30
N GLU A 51 -13.56 -2.72 11.06
CA GLU A 51 -13.74 -2.76 12.52
C GLU A 51 -15.05 -3.48 12.91
N GLY A 52 -14.96 -4.36 13.91
CA GLY A 52 -16.10 -5.09 14.45
C GLY A 52 -16.54 -6.29 13.62
N ASN A 53 -15.87 -6.62 12.50
CA ASN A 53 -16.15 -7.85 11.78
C ASN A 53 -15.85 -9.06 12.66
N THR A 54 -16.79 -10.01 12.68
CA THR A 54 -16.59 -11.32 13.31
C THR A 54 -16.04 -12.28 12.26
N ILE A 55 -15.00 -13.03 12.60
CA ILE A 55 -14.27 -13.90 11.67
C ILE A 55 -14.05 -15.29 12.26
N SER A 56 -13.99 -16.31 11.40
CA SER A 56 -13.53 -17.66 11.72
C SER A 56 -12.73 -18.21 10.54
N ALA A 57 -11.76 -19.10 10.81
CA ALA A 57 -10.85 -19.61 9.79
C ALA A 57 -11.48 -20.80 9.03
N SER A 58 -11.60 -20.66 7.70
CA SER A 58 -11.96 -21.75 6.80
C SER A 58 -10.82 -22.76 6.66
N GLY A 59 -11.18 -24.04 6.55
CA GLY A 59 -10.22 -25.12 6.27
C GLY A 59 -9.31 -25.49 7.44
N THR A 60 -9.63 -25.05 8.67
CA THR A 60 -8.96 -25.45 9.91
C THR A 60 -9.93 -26.19 10.84
N ASN A 61 -9.40 -26.97 11.79
CA ASN A 61 -10.18 -27.55 12.89
C ASN A 61 -10.42 -26.54 14.04
N ASP A 62 -10.34 -25.24 13.75
CA ASP A 62 -10.51 -24.18 14.75
C ASP A 62 -11.92 -23.61 14.66
N PRO A 63 -12.84 -23.98 15.57
CA PRO A 63 -14.21 -23.48 15.56
C PRO A 63 -14.34 -22.06 16.11
N ASP A 64 -13.24 -21.45 16.57
CA ASP A 64 -13.27 -20.19 17.30
C ASP A 64 -13.76 -19.01 16.43
N VAL A 65 -14.49 -18.11 17.08
CA VAL A 65 -14.99 -16.86 16.50
C VAL A 65 -14.24 -15.70 17.15
N TYR A 66 -13.69 -14.82 16.31
CA TYR A 66 -12.97 -13.64 16.73
C TYR A 66 -13.68 -12.36 16.28
N ILE A 67 -13.51 -11.26 16.99
CA ILE A 67 -13.85 -9.91 16.54
C ILE A 67 -12.58 -9.08 16.34
N VAL A 68 -12.44 -8.44 15.19
CA VAL A 68 -11.26 -7.61 14.85
C VAL A 68 -11.49 -6.13 15.14
N ASN A 69 -10.47 -5.41 15.59
CA ASN A 69 -10.48 -3.96 15.74
C ASN A 69 -9.65 -3.26 14.64
N GLU A 70 -9.87 -1.96 14.44
CA GLU A 70 -9.14 -1.18 13.42
C GLU A 70 -7.65 -1.02 13.75
N LEU A 71 -7.26 -1.25 15.00
CA LEU A 71 -5.91 -1.09 15.52
C LEU A 71 -5.02 -2.33 15.31
N GLY A 72 -5.54 -3.33 14.58
CA GLY A 72 -4.81 -4.52 14.15
C GLY A 72 -4.75 -5.66 15.17
N TYR A 73 -5.70 -5.72 16.09
CA TYR A 73 -5.85 -6.81 17.06
C TYR A 73 -7.19 -7.52 16.89
N LYS A 74 -7.24 -8.77 17.36
CA LYS A 74 -8.49 -9.54 17.45
C LYS A 74 -8.76 -9.95 18.89
N ARG A 75 -10.02 -10.22 19.20
CA ARG A 75 -10.46 -10.80 20.47
C ARG A 75 -11.23 -12.08 20.20
N LEU A 76 -10.99 -13.11 21.00
CA LEU A 76 -11.77 -14.36 20.99
C LEU A 76 -13.12 -14.19 21.71
N PHE A 77 -14.18 -14.78 21.15
CA PHE A 77 -15.38 -15.13 21.91
C PHE A 77 -15.20 -16.54 22.49
N LEU A 78 -14.73 -16.62 23.74
CA LEU A 78 -14.24 -17.86 24.33
C LEU A 78 -15.28 -18.97 24.43
N ASN A 79 -16.58 -18.62 24.47
CA ASN A 79 -17.66 -19.59 24.61
C ASN A 79 -18.85 -19.15 23.73
N PRO A 80 -19.58 -20.07 23.09
CA PRO A 80 -20.78 -19.74 22.31
C PRO A 80 -21.84 -18.91 23.08
N VAL A 81 -21.96 -19.12 24.40
CA VAL A 81 -22.86 -18.33 25.26
C VAL A 81 -22.42 -16.87 25.31
N ILE A 82 -21.10 -16.61 25.39
CA ILE A 82 -20.54 -15.25 25.37
C ILE A 82 -20.86 -14.59 24.04
N PHE A 83 -20.67 -15.28 22.91
CA PHE A 83 -21.04 -14.75 21.60
C PHE A 83 -22.54 -14.41 21.52
N GLY A 84 -23.39 -15.23 22.15
CA GLY A 84 -24.82 -14.99 22.32
C GLY A 84 -25.17 -13.70 23.09
N PHE A 85 -24.31 -13.21 23.98
CA PHE A 85 -24.51 -11.91 24.67
C PHE A 85 -24.41 -10.71 23.71
N TYR A 86 -23.86 -10.92 22.51
CA TYR A 86 -23.68 -9.89 21.48
C TYR A 86 -24.62 -10.11 20.29
N GLY A 87 -25.91 -10.38 20.55
CA GLY A 87 -26.92 -10.61 19.50
C GLY A 87 -27.01 -9.51 18.43
N HIS A 88 -26.61 -8.26 18.76
CA HIS A 88 -26.53 -7.15 17.81
C HIS A 88 -25.46 -7.33 16.72
N LEU A 89 -24.51 -8.27 16.88
CA LEU A 89 -23.55 -8.65 15.85
C LEU A 89 -24.15 -9.59 14.79
N GLY A 90 -25.41 -10.04 14.98
CA GLY A 90 -26.17 -10.84 14.02
C GLY A 90 -25.88 -12.35 14.05
N GLY A 91 -25.23 -12.84 15.11
CA GLY A 91 -25.04 -14.27 15.37
C GLY A 91 -24.08 -14.97 14.39
N PHE A 92 -24.09 -16.31 14.40
CA PHE A 92 -23.13 -17.12 13.63
C PHE A 92 -23.25 -16.94 12.11
N ALA A 93 -24.41 -16.52 11.60
CA ALA A 93 -24.63 -16.27 10.18
C ALA A 93 -23.80 -15.08 9.63
N ASN A 94 -23.41 -14.14 10.49
CA ASN A 94 -22.61 -12.97 10.12
C ASN A 94 -21.10 -13.17 10.33
N VAL A 95 -20.68 -14.33 10.85
CA VAL A 95 -19.25 -14.66 11.00
C VAL A 95 -18.65 -14.87 9.61
N LYS A 96 -17.72 -13.99 9.22
CA LYS A 96 -17.02 -14.09 7.94
C LYS A 96 -16.02 -15.24 7.98
N SER A 97 -16.07 -16.06 6.94
CA SER A 97 -15.08 -17.10 6.73
C SER A 97 -13.82 -16.49 6.08
N VAL A 98 -12.68 -16.61 6.74
CA VAL A 98 -11.37 -16.08 6.28
C VAL A 98 -10.33 -17.20 6.18
N THR A 99 -9.16 -16.93 5.61
CA THR A 99 -8.05 -17.89 5.64
C THR A 99 -7.37 -17.89 7.03
N ALA A 100 -6.68 -18.98 7.39
CA ALA A 100 -5.89 -19.02 8.63
C ALA A 100 -4.84 -17.89 8.69
N ALA A 101 -4.18 -17.60 7.56
CA ALA A 101 -3.23 -16.49 7.45
C ALA A 101 -3.88 -15.12 7.72
N ALA A 102 -5.08 -14.86 7.19
CA ALA A 102 -5.81 -13.62 7.45
C ALA A 102 -6.24 -13.51 8.92
N ARG A 103 -6.67 -14.62 9.54
CA ARG A 103 -6.96 -14.67 10.98
C ARG A 103 -5.70 -14.37 11.80
N ASP A 104 -4.56 -14.97 11.46
CA ASP A 104 -3.32 -14.91 12.24
C ASP A 104 -2.52 -13.63 12.05
N ALA A 105 -2.86 -12.83 11.04
CA ALA A 105 -2.33 -11.48 10.86
C ALA A 105 -2.68 -10.52 12.02
N PHE A 106 -3.76 -10.79 12.76
CA PHE A 106 -4.18 -10.02 13.93
C PHE A 106 -3.85 -10.76 15.23
N PRO A 107 -2.97 -10.24 16.10
CA PRO A 107 -2.71 -10.85 17.40
C PRO A 107 -3.94 -10.87 18.29
N THR A 108 -4.17 -11.98 19.01
CA THR A 108 -5.29 -12.11 19.95
C THR A 108 -5.00 -11.36 21.24
N SER A 109 -5.90 -10.48 21.66
CA SER A 109 -5.85 -9.83 22.97
C SER A 109 -6.75 -10.54 23.99
N GLY A 110 -6.21 -10.73 25.19
CA GLY A 110 -6.94 -11.18 26.38
C GLY A 110 -7.30 -10.05 27.36
N LEU A 111 -7.17 -8.78 26.96
CA LEU A 111 -7.38 -7.62 27.83
C LEU A 111 -8.77 -7.01 27.60
N PHE A 112 -9.55 -6.87 28.68
CA PHE A 112 -10.93 -6.41 28.61
C PHE A 112 -11.24 -5.31 29.62
N ARG A 113 -12.13 -4.38 29.23
CA ARG A 113 -12.77 -3.43 30.14
C ARG A 113 -14.26 -3.41 29.90
N ASN A 114 -15.03 -3.23 30.96
CA ASN A 114 -16.48 -3.10 30.81
C ASN A 114 -16.86 -1.68 30.41
N CYS A 115 -17.31 -1.56 29.17
CA CYS A 115 -17.64 -0.27 28.56
C CYS A 115 -19.08 0.14 28.83
N GLU A 116 -19.97 -0.77 29.24
CA GLU A 116 -21.34 -0.42 29.63
C GLU A 116 -21.37 0.39 30.93
N THR A 117 -20.48 0.09 31.87
CA THR A 117 -20.34 0.82 33.14
C THR A 117 -19.23 1.87 33.09
N ASN A 118 -18.55 2.03 31.94
CA ASN A 118 -17.35 2.85 31.78
C ASN A 118 -16.28 2.59 32.87
N ALA A 119 -16.08 1.33 33.24
CA ALA A 119 -15.14 0.96 34.28
C ALA A 119 -13.70 1.24 33.81
N GLN A 120 -12.88 1.82 34.70
CA GLN A 120 -11.45 2.04 34.45
C GLN A 120 -10.62 0.76 34.67
N GLN A 121 -11.18 -0.22 35.37
CA GLN A 121 -10.51 -1.49 35.66
C GLN A 121 -10.37 -2.34 34.39
N VAL A 122 -9.14 -2.73 34.08
CA VAL A 122 -8.82 -3.71 33.04
C VAL A 122 -8.69 -5.10 33.67
N TRP A 123 -9.24 -6.10 32.99
CA TRP A 123 -9.14 -7.51 33.34
C TRP A 123 -8.33 -8.24 32.27
N ALA A 124 -7.48 -9.16 32.69
CA ALA A 124 -6.82 -10.11 31.81
C ALA A 124 -7.52 -11.45 31.90
N VAL A 125 -7.80 -12.09 30.77
CA VAL A 125 -8.32 -13.46 30.74
C VAL A 125 -7.18 -14.45 30.72
N GLU A 126 -7.21 -15.39 31.66
CA GLU A 126 -6.48 -16.64 31.55
C GLU A 126 -7.47 -17.69 31.02
N VAL A 127 -7.18 -18.25 29.85
CA VAL A 127 -7.98 -19.34 29.28
C VAL A 127 -7.54 -20.63 29.96
N THR A 128 -8.46 -21.26 30.69
CA THR A 128 -8.17 -22.42 31.54
C THR A 128 -8.59 -23.74 30.89
N ALA A 129 -9.47 -23.71 29.88
CA ALA A 129 -9.82 -24.82 28.99
C ALA A 129 -10.47 -24.27 27.70
N GLU A 130 -10.89 -25.16 26.78
CA GLU A 130 -11.38 -24.81 25.42
C GLU A 130 -12.51 -23.76 25.40
N ASP A 131 -13.36 -23.74 26.42
CA ASP A 131 -14.53 -22.86 26.52
C ASP A 131 -14.63 -22.15 27.88
N THR A 132 -13.56 -22.13 28.66
CA THR A 132 -13.54 -21.58 30.03
C THR A 132 -12.33 -20.69 30.26
N GLY A 133 -12.55 -19.61 31.02
CA GLY A 133 -11.47 -18.73 31.44
C GLY A 133 -11.77 -18.09 32.78
N VAL A 134 -10.76 -17.49 33.37
CA VAL A 134 -10.84 -16.74 34.63
C VAL A 134 -10.29 -15.33 34.41
N PHE A 135 -10.88 -14.35 35.08
CA PHE A 135 -10.43 -12.97 35.03
C PHE A 135 -9.49 -12.63 36.18
N HIS A 136 -8.30 -12.17 35.82
CA HIS A 136 -7.31 -11.58 36.71
C HIS A 136 -7.40 -10.06 36.65
N LYS A 137 -7.37 -9.42 37.82
CA LYS A 137 -7.36 -7.97 37.87
C LYS A 137 -5.97 -7.47 37.49
N VAL A 138 -5.89 -6.56 36.51
CA VAL A 138 -4.63 -5.89 36.19
C VAL A 138 -4.47 -4.70 37.13
N VAL A 139 -3.49 -4.77 38.03
CA VAL A 139 -3.23 -3.78 39.09
C VAL A 139 -2.02 -2.94 38.69
N MET A 140 -2.25 -2.05 37.72
CA MET A 140 -1.26 -1.07 37.27
C MET A 140 -1.95 0.22 36.79
N SER A 141 -1.26 1.35 36.85
CA SER A 141 -1.75 2.60 36.27
C SER A 141 -1.66 2.56 34.74
N GLY A 142 -2.44 3.42 34.06
CA GLY A 142 -2.36 3.55 32.60
C GLY A 142 -0.94 3.89 32.11
N ASP A 143 -0.23 4.76 32.84
CA ASP A 143 1.15 5.15 32.51
C ASP A 143 2.13 3.98 32.69
N GLN A 144 1.96 3.17 33.74
CA GLN A 144 2.77 1.96 33.95
C GLN A 144 2.51 0.92 32.84
N ALA A 145 1.25 0.74 32.45
CA ALA A 145 0.89 -0.16 31.37
C ALA A 145 1.47 0.29 30.01
N VAL A 146 1.43 1.60 29.71
CA VAL A 146 2.02 2.17 28.49
C VAL A 146 3.55 2.10 28.49
N ALA A 147 4.18 2.22 29.67
CA ALA A 147 5.62 2.04 29.82
C ALA A 147 6.07 0.60 29.56
N GLU A 148 5.27 -0.40 29.96
CA GLU A 148 5.54 -1.81 29.66
C GLU A 148 5.14 -2.20 28.23
N ASP A 149 4.07 -1.59 27.68
CA ASP A 149 3.61 -1.80 26.31
C ASP A 149 2.93 -0.54 25.75
N ALA A 150 3.62 0.15 24.83
CA ALA A 150 3.11 1.37 24.20
C ALA A 150 1.78 1.16 23.44
N ASN A 151 1.43 -0.09 23.10
CA ASN A 151 0.17 -0.45 22.45
C ASN A 151 -0.90 -0.97 23.42
N PHE A 152 -0.69 -0.90 24.74
CA PHE A 152 -1.59 -1.45 25.75
C PHE A 152 -3.07 -1.12 25.48
N PHE A 153 -3.41 0.17 25.33
CA PHE A 153 -4.79 0.59 25.10
C PHE A 153 -5.38 0.13 23.75
N LYS A 154 -4.53 -0.17 22.75
CA LYS A 154 -4.98 -0.74 21.47
C LYS A 154 -5.43 -2.20 21.60
N LYS A 155 -4.96 -2.88 22.65
CA LYS A 155 -5.27 -4.27 22.97
C LYS A 155 -6.48 -4.39 23.90
N VAL A 156 -6.94 -3.34 24.58
CA VAL A 156 -8.06 -3.44 25.53
C VAL A 156 -9.40 -3.42 24.79
N PHE A 157 -10.09 -4.56 24.75
CA PHE A 157 -11.42 -4.68 24.14
C PHE A 157 -12.54 -4.32 25.12
N CYS A 158 -13.60 -3.72 24.58
CA CYS A 158 -14.83 -3.48 25.32
C CYS A 158 -15.64 -4.76 25.49
N ILE A 159 -16.12 -4.99 26.72
CA ILE A 159 -17.09 -6.05 27.04
C ILE A 159 -18.34 -5.48 27.73
N ASN A 160 -19.44 -6.24 27.70
CA ASN A 160 -20.68 -5.93 28.41
C ASN A 160 -20.73 -6.54 29.83
N ASN A 161 -21.75 -6.17 30.61
CA ASN A 161 -21.95 -6.69 31.96
C ASN A 161 -22.16 -8.21 31.99
N ASN A 162 -22.87 -8.76 31.01
CA ASN A 162 -23.17 -10.20 30.95
C ASN A 162 -21.90 -11.03 30.80
N GLU A 163 -21.01 -10.64 29.90
CA GLU A 163 -19.71 -11.29 29.73
C GLU A 163 -18.82 -11.10 30.96
N GLN A 164 -18.75 -9.87 31.51
CA GLN A 164 -17.92 -9.65 32.71
C GLN A 164 -18.36 -10.55 33.87
N ASN A 165 -19.66 -10.74 34.06
CA ASN A 165 -20.23 -11.56 35.13
C ASN A 165 -20.15 -13.06 34.84
N TRP A 166 -20.02 -13.46 33.57
CA TRP A 166 -19.87 -14.86 33.18
C TRP A 166 -18.51 -15.42 33.59
N TYR A 167 -17.44 -14.61 33.50
CA TYR A 167 -16.11 -15.02 33.94
C TYR A 167 -15.98 -15.05 35.47
N PRO A 168 -15.59 -16.19 36.07
CA PRO A 168 -15.11 -16.24 37.45
C PRO A 168 -13.94 -15.27 37.65
N LYS A 169 -13.85 -14.66 38.84
CA LYS A 169 -12.75 -13.75 39.19
C LYS A 169 -11.70 -14.50 40.00
N SER A 170 -10.46 -14.44 39.54
CA SER A 170 -9.33 -14.99 40.28
C SER A 170 -9.06 -14.16 41.54
N SER A 171 -8.55 -14.81 42.59
CA SER A 171 -7.98 -14.13 43.76
C SER A 171 -6.54 -13.66 43.53
N VAL A 172 -5.96 -13.96 42.36
CA VAL A 172 -4.59 -13.58 41.98
C VAL A 172 -4.66 -12.39 41.02
N ASP A 173 -4.07 -11.28 41.42
CA ASP A 173 -3.96 -10.07 40.60
C ASP A 173 -2.66 -10.09 39.78
N TYR A 174 -2.69 -9.50 38.57
CA TYR A 174 -1.50 -9.29 37.75
C TYR A 174 -0.98 -7.86 37.94
N THR A 175 0.30 -7.74 38.29
CA THR A 175 0.98 -6.46 38.59
C THR A 175 1.92 -6.01 37.47
N SER A 176 2.12 -6.83 36.43
CA SER A 176 2.87 -6.51 35.21
C SER A 176 2.18 -7.13 33.98
N LEU A 177 2.31 -6.50 32.81
CA LEU A 177 1.79 -7.02 31.54
C LEU A 177 2.46 -8.32 31.11
N SER A 178 3.68 -8.60 31.57
CA SER A 178 4.37 -9.88 31.33
C SER A 178 3.65 -11.10 31.93
N GLN A 179 2.76 -10.87 32.91
CA GLN A 179 1.96 -11.91 33.54
C GLN A 179 0.67 -12.22 32.77
N VAL A 180 0.30 -11.38 31.79
CA VAL A 180 -0.89 -11.59 30.96
C VAL A 180 -0.60 -12.74 29.98
N PRO A 181 -1.31 -13.87 30.06
CA PRO A 181 -1.06 -14.98 29.16
C PRO A 181 -1.32 -14.57 27.71
N VAL A 182 -0.42 -14.96 26.81
CA VAL A 182 -0.70 -14.91 25.38
C VAL A 182 -1.68 -16.05 25.08
N TYR A 183 -2.82 -15.72 24.47
CA TYR A 183 -3.79 -16.73 24.10
C TYR A 183 -3.16 -17.77 23.16
N ALA A 184 -3.18 -19.02 23.58
CA ALA A 184 -2.92 -20.19 22.76
C ALA A 184 -4.06 -21.19 23.00
N ARG A 185 -4.67 -21.70 21.92
CA ARG A 185 -5.71 -22.72 22.05
C ARG A 185 -5.10 -23.96 22.71
N VAL A 186 -5.68 -24.41 23.82
CA VAL A 186 -5.32 -25.66 24.51
C VAL A 186 -6.24 -26.76 23.99
N PRO A 187 -5.77 -27.72 23.17
CA PRO A 187 -6.61 -28.79 22.67
C PRO A 187 -6.85 -29.83 23.78
N GLY A 188 -8.10 -30.03 24.18
CA GLY A 188 -8.54 -31.24 24.89
C GLY A 188 -9.03 -31.02 26.32
N ALA A 189 -10.35 -30.87 26.49
CA ALA A 189 -11.16 -31.52 27.53
C ALA A 189 -12.65 -31.16 27.30
N THR A 190 -13.41 -32.05 26.69
CA THR A 190 -14.86 -31.86 26.48
C THR A 190 -15.62 -32.12 27.80
N PRO A 191 -16.46 -31.20 28.30
CA PRO A 191 -17.46 -31.57 29.30
C PRO A 191 -18.47 -32.50 28.63
N THR A 192 -18.51 -33.76 29.07
CA THR A 192 -19.44 -34.78 28.56
C THR A 192 -20.88 -34.29 28.65
N PRO A 193 -21.62 -34.19 27.54
CA PRO A 193 -23.02 -33.79 27.59
C PRO A 193 -23.82 -34.85 28.38
N SER A 194 -24.68 -34.40 29.29
CA SER A 194 -25.63 -35.29 29.95
C SER A 194 -26.75 -35.60 28.97
N TYR A 195 -26.73 -36.80 28.41
CA TYR A 195 -27.76 -37.28 27.51
C TYR A 195 -28.83 -38.06 28.31
N GLY A 196 -30.10 -37.97 27.88
CA GLY A 196 -31.19 -38.75 28.47
C GLY A 196 -31.01 -40.27 28.30
N ALA A 197 -31.93 -41.05 28.85
CA ALA A 197 -31.88 -42.53 28.77
C ALA A 197 -31.85 -43.03 27.31
N LEU A 198 -31.15 -44.15 27.08
CA LEU A 198 -31.05 -44.77 25.77
C LEU A 198 -32.41 -45.24 25.25
N SER A 199 -32.71 -44.90 24.01
CA SER A 199 -33.84 -45.40 23.22
C SER A 199 -33.38 -45.75 21.81
N VAL A 200 -34.17 -46.53 21.07
CA VAL A 200 -33.85 -46.95 19.71
C VAL A 200 -35.07 -46.82 18.80
N GLY A 201 -34.84 -46.36 17.57
CA GLY A 201 -35.81 -46.26 16.49
C GLY A 201 -35.26 -46.82 15.18
N LEU A 202 -36.15 -47.04 14.21
CA LEU A 202 -35.70 -47.25 12.83
C LEU A 202 -35.06 -45.94 12.34
N ALA A 203 -33.85 -46.02 11.80
CA ALA A 203 -33.18 -44.84 11.29
C ALA A 203 -33.95 -44.29 10.07
N SER A 204 -33.97 -42.96 9.92
CA SER A 204 -34.51 -42.34 8.70
C SER A 204 -33.72 -42.71 7.45
N SER A 205 -32.45 -43.11 7.62
CA SER A 205 -31.56 -43.63 6.58
C SER A 205 -31.74 -45.12 6.28
N ASN A 206 -32.71 -45.80 6.93
CA ASN A 206 -32.96 -47.21 6.69
C ASN A 206 -33.14 -47.51 5.19
N PRO A 207 -32.47 -48.56 4.66
CA PRO A 207 -32.48 -48.85 3.23
C PRO A 207 -33.91 -49.11 2.71
N ALA A 208 -34.23 -48.55 1.55
CA ALA A 208 -35.46 -48.87 0.83
C ALA A 208 -35.45 -50.35 0.38
N SER A 209 -36.64 -50.94 0.23
CA SER A 209 -36.76 -52.29 -0.36
C SER A 209 -36.07 -52.33 -1.72
N GLY A 210 -35.23 -53.35 -1.93
CA GLY A 210 -34.36 -53.45 -3.08
C GLY A 210 -34.10 -54.89 -3.52
N THR A 211 -33.28 -55.03 -4.55
CA THR A 211 -32.83 -56.33 -5.05
C THR A 211 -31.40 -56.59 -4.55
N ILE A 212 -31.18 -57.77 -3.98
CA ILE A 212 -29.88 -58.30 -3.58
C ILE A 212 -29.40 -59.21 -4.73
N VAL A 213 -28.14 -59.06 -5.15
CA VAL A 213 -27.53 -60.04 -6.04
C VAL A 213 -27.05 -61.22 -5.21
N ASP A 214 -27.39 -62.44 -5.61
CA ASP A 214 -26.90 -63.65 -4.94
C ASP A 214 -25.35 -63.68 -4.88
N GLY A 215 -24.80 -64.03 -3.71
CA GLY A 215 -23.36 -63.95 -3.40
C GLY A 215 -22.86 -62.55 -3.03
N GLN A 216 -23.74 -61.55 -2.90
CA GLN A 216 -23.37 -60.19 -2.51
C GLN A 216 -22.92 -60.13 -1.04
N ALA A 217 -21.77 -59.49 -0.82
CA ALA A 217 -21.30 -59.16 0.52
C ALA A 217 -21.95 -57.89 1.07
N ARG A 218 -21.95 -57.74 2.40
CA ARG A 218 -22.23 -56.46 3.10
C ARG A 218 -23.47 -55.70 2.57
N TYR A 219 -24.56 -56.40 2.27
CA TYR A 219 -25.84 -55.78 1.90
C TYR A 219 -26.47 -55.11 3.13
N ASN A 220 -26.93 -53.87 2.99
CA ASN A 220 -27.57 -53.12 4.07
C ASN A 220 -29.02 -53.60 4.26
N LEU A 221 -29.30 -54.31 5.36
CA LEU A 221 -30.61 -54.89 5.64
C LEU A 221 -31.49 -53.95 6.49
N ALA A 222 -30.89 -53.22 7.41
CA ALA A 222 -31.61 -52.26 8.25
C ALA A 222 -30.66 -51.29 8.93
N GLU A 223 -31.16 -50.10 9.29
CA GLU A 223 -30.43 -49.16 10.13
C GLU A 223 -31.26 -48.74 11.33
N PHE A 224 -30.63 -48.75 12.51
CA PHE A 224 -31.27 -48.41 13.79
C PHE A 224 -30.54 -47.24 14.44
N THR A 225 -31.26 -46.17 14.75
CA THR A 225 -30.71 -45.02 15.48
C THR A 225 -30.97 -45.18 16.96
N PHE A 226 -29.90 -45.29 17.74
CA PHE A 226 -29.91 -45.22 19.18
C PHE A 226 -29.72 -43.76 19.61
N THR A 227 -30.59 -43.25 20.48
CA THR A 227 -30.52 -41.87 21.00
C THR A 227 -30.44 -41.87 22.52
N GLY A 228 -29.76 -40.88 23.10
CA GLY A 228 -29.48 -40.80 24.55
C GLY A 228 -28.00 -41.04 24.88
N GLY A 229 -27.71 -41.42 26.12
CA GLY A 229 -26.35 -41.66 26.63
C GLY A 229 -26.19 -43.04 27.26
N GLY A 230 -25.19 -43.81 26.83
CA GLY A 230 -24.82 -45.07 27.46
C GLY A 230 -24.14 -46.07 26.51
N THR A 231 -23.83 -47.26 27.02
CA THR A 231 -23.21 -48.36 26.26
C THR A 231 -24.26 -49.40 25.86
N VAL A 232 -24.23 -49.83 24.61
CA VAL A 232 -24.98 -51.01 24.14
C VAL A 232 -24.04 -52.21 24.15
N ASN A 233 -24.37 -53.22 24.94
CA ASN A 233 -23.60 -54.44 25.15
C ASN A 233 -24.17 -55.64 24.39
N SER A 234 -25.48 -55.65 24.12
CA SER A 234 -26.11 -56.73 23.37
C SER A 234 -27.17 -56.21 22.40
N VAL A 235 -27.22 -56.80 21.21
CA VAL A 235 -28.25 -56.55 20.18
C VAL A 235 -28.78 -57.89 19.71
N LYS A 236 -30.11 -58.05 19.73
CA LYS A 236 -30.80 -59.25 19.25
C LYS A 236 -31.74 -58.88 18.10
N LEU A 237 -31.54 -59.52 16.96
CA LEU A 237 -32.32 -59.32 15.75
C LEU A 237 -33.06 -60.63 15.40
N LYS A 238 -34.11 -60.51 14.58
CA LYS A 238 -34.83 -61.62 13.97
C LYS A 238 -34.81 -61.48 12.46
N ARG A 239 -34.46 -62.54 11.73
CA ARG A 239 -34.62 -62.62 10.29
C ARG A 239 -36.11 -62.66 9.95
N ILE A 240 -36.54 -61.84 8.99
CA ILE A 240 -37.91 -61.74 8.51
C ILE A 240 -37.96 -61.94 6.98
N GLY A 241 -39.13 -62.27 6.45
CA GLY A 241 -39.32 -62.64 5.04
C GLY A 241 -39.36 -64.16 4.83
N VAL A 242 -39.42 -64.57 3.57
CA VAL A 242 -39.46 -65.98 3.15
C VAL A 242 -38.09 -66.35 2.56
N SER A 243 -37.25 -66.94 3.40
CA SER A 243 -35.87 -67.35 3.10
C SER A 243 -35.40 -68.41 4.11
N ALA A 244 -34.32 -69.13 3.80
CA ALA A 244 -33.63 -69.98 4.76
C ALA A 244 -32.79 -69.16 5.75
N ASP A 245 -32.49 -69.72 6.94
CA ASP A 245 -31.53 -69.10 7.86
C ASP A 245 -30.13 -69.00 7.24
N ALA A 246 -29.76 -69.99 6.42
CA ALA A 246 -28.49 -70.01 5.70
C ALA A 246 -28.35 -68.90 4.64
N SER A 247 -29.46 -68.27 4.21
CA SER A 247 -29.42 -67.21 3.19
C SER A 247 -28.69 -65.95 3.66
N LEU A 248 -28.53 -65.76 4.97
CA LEU A 248 -27.66 -64.74 5.58
C LEU A 248 -26.44 -65.43 6.19
N THR A 249 -25.35 -65.53 5.43
CA THR A 249 -24.17 -66.31 5.83
C THR A 249 -23.40 -65.66 6.96
N ASN A 250 -23.29 -64.33 6.94
CA ASN A 250 -22.68 -63.54 8.00
C ASN A 250 -23.47 -62.26 8.20
N VAL A 251 -23.80 -61.90 9.43
CA VAL A 251 -24.44 -60.63 9.77
C VAL A 251 -23.50 -59.80 10.63
N TYR A 252 -23.40 -58.51 10.36
CA TYR A 252 -22.47 -57.58 10.99
C TYR A 252 -23.19 -56.33 11.51
N LEU A 253 -22.63 -55.72 12.55
CA LEU A 253 -22.98 -54.37 12.98
C LEU A 253 -21.89 -53.39 12.52
N TYR A 254 -22.31 -52.27 11.94
CA TYR A 254 -21.44 -51.22 11.44
C TYR A 254 -21.81 -49.85 12.03
N ASP A 255 -20.77 -49.08 12.35
CA ASP A 255 -20.83 -47.64 12.65
C ASP A 255 -20.14 -46.91 11.48
N GLY A 256 -20.95 -46.41 10.53
CA GLY A 256 -20.46 -45.97 9.22
C GLY A 256 -19.75 -47.09 8.48
N THR A 257 -18.47 -46.86 8.13
CA THR A 257 -17.64 -47.88 7.45
C THR A 257 -16.95 -48.86 8.39
N ARG A 258 -16.89 -48.55 9.70
CA ARG A 258 -16.20 -49.35 10.70
C ARG A 258 -17.07 -50.49 11.19
N ARG A 259 -16.53 -51.70 11.10
CA ARG A 259 -17.16 -52.89 11.68
C ARG A 259 -16.98 -52.90 13.19
N LEU A 260 -18.05 -53.19 13.92
CA LEU A 260 -18.06 -53.14 15.39
C LEU A 260 -17.63 -54.46 16.04
N THR A 261 -18.04 -55.59 15.47
CA THR A 261 -17.73 -56.92 15.97
C THR A 261 -17.50 -57.92 14.83
N ASP A 262 -17.08 -59.13 15.20
CA ASP A 262 -17.16 -60.29 14.32
C ASP A 262 -18.61 -60.57 13.88
N SER A 263 -18.77 -61.35 12.81
CA SER A 263 -20.09 -61.71 12.30
C SER A 263 -20.86 -62.60 13.29
N ALA A 264 -22.16 -62.36 13.36
CA ALA A 264 -23.12 -63.30 13.93
C ALA A 264 -23.76 -64.16 12.84
N THR A 265 -24.07 -65.41 13.16
CA THR A 265 -24.83 -66.33 12.30
C THR A 265 -26.31 -66.32 12.66
N VAL A 266 -27.18 -66.59 11.69
CA VAL A 266 -28.61 -66.82 11.96
C VAL A 266 -28.83 -68.22 12.55
N SER A 267 -29.58 -68.32 13.65
CA SER A 267 -30.00 -69.60 14.23
C SER A 267 -31.45 -69.53 14.70
N SER A 268 -32.30 -70.40 14.18
CA SER A 268 -33.76 -70.39 14.44
C SER A 268 -34.37 -69.01 14.20
N SER A 269 -33.96 -68.38 13.09
CA SER A 269 -34.31 -67.01 12.69
C SER A 269 -33.85 -65.89 13.63
N GLU A 270 -33.04 -66.14 14.66
CA GLU A 270 -32.48 -65.12 15.54
C GLU A 270 -31.00 -64.87 15.25
N ILE A 271 -30.56 -63.62 15.45
CA ILE A 271 -29.17 -63.17 15.32
C ILE A 271 -28.82 -62.44 16.61
N TYR A 272 -27.70 -62.79 17.23
CA TYR A 272 -27.32 -62.24 18.53
C TYR A 272 -25.89 -61.73 18.53
N PHE A 273 -25.73 -60.44 18.88
CA PHE A 273 -24.45 -59.80 19.14
C PHE A 273 -24.34 -59.52 20.64
N ASN A 274 -23.20 -59.86 21.23
CA ASN A 274 -22.92 -59.59 22.64
C ASN A 274 -21.43 -59.32 22.85
N ASP A 275 -21.12 -58.22 23.51
CA ASP A 275 -19.77 -57.89 23.95
C ASP A 275 -19.83 -57.31 25.37
N ALA A 276 -19.16 -57.98 26.31
CA ALA A 276 -19.05 -57.56 27.70
C ALA A 276 -18.29 -56.23 27.85
N GLY A 277 -17.37 -55.92 26.91
CA GLY A 277 -16.69 -54.63 26.81
C GLY A 277 -17.56 -53.51 26.19
N GLY A 278 -18.71 -53.87 25.60
CA GLY A 278 -19.62 -52.97 24.91
C GLY A 278 -19.47 -53.02 23.39
N LEU A 279 -20.58 -53.23 22.68
CA LEU A 279 -20.63 -53.22 21.21
C LEU A 279 -20.37 -51.80 20.66
N PHE A 280 -20.96 -50.80 21.31
CA PHE A 280 -20.74 -49.38 21.00
C PHE A 280 -21.28 -48.49 22.13
N THR A 281 -20.73 -47.28 22.23
CA THR A 281 -21.25 -46.20 23.08
C THR A 281 -22.07 -45.21 22.26
N VAL A 282 -23.11 -44.65 22.87
CA VAL A 282 -23.98 -43.63 22.30
C VAL A 282 -23.87 -42.38 23.16
N ALA A 283 -23.62 -41.25 22.49
CA ALA A 283 -23.52 -39.93 23.07
C ALA A 283 -24.39 -38.99 22.21
N GLY A 284 -25.68 -38.88 22.57
CA GLY A 284 -26.67 -38.09 21.84
C GLY A 284 -27.45 -38.92 20.84
N ALA A 285 -26.83 -39.30 19.73
CA ALA A 285 -27.41 -40.20 18.74
C ALA A 285 -26.31 -40.98 18.01
N LYS A 286 -26.56 -42.26 17.72
CA LYS A 286 -25.70 -43.10 16.89
C LYS A 286 -26.55 -44.04 16.05
N THR A 287 -26.33 -44.05 14.74
CA THR A 287 -26.98 -44.97 13.81
C THR A 287 -26.08 -46.17 13.58
N ILE A 288 -26.64 -47.36 13.73
CA ILE A 288 -25.97 -48.64 13.55
C ILE A 288 -26.61 -49.36 12.38
N SER A 289 -25.81 -49.74 11.39
CA SER A 289 -26.27 -50.50 10.24
C SER A 289 -26.09 -52.00 10.48
N VAL A 290 -27.12 -52.77 10.13
CA VAL A 290 -27.09 -54.23 10.05
C VAL A 290 -26.81 -54.62 8.62
N MET A 291 -25.61 -55.14 8.39
CA MET A 291 -25.12 -55.52 7.07
C MET A 291 -24.95 -57.04 7.02
N ALA A 292 -25.17 -57.66 5.87
CA ALA A 292 -24.96 -59.11 5.75
C ALA A 292 -24.33 -59.55 4.43
N ASP A 293 -23.59 -60.64 4.50
CA ASP A 293 -23.25 -61.44 3.33
C ASP A 293 -24.43 -62.36 3.02
N VAL A 294 -24.85 -62.39 1.76
CA VAL A 294 -26.08 -63.07 1.32
C VAL A 294 -25.74 -64.14 0.29
N ASP A 295 -26.18 -65.37 0.58
CA ASP A 295 -26.04 -66.55 -0.29
C ASP A 295 -27.38 -67.28 -0.33
N GLY A 296 -28.25 -66.83 -1.23
CA GLY A 296 -29.67 -67.17 -1.22
C GLY A 296 -30.20 -67.52 -2.60
N SER A 297 -31.46 -67.93 -2.68
CA SER A 297 -32.06 -68.32 -3.96
C SER A 297 -32.89 -67.18 -4.56
N SER A 298 -32.90 -67.06 -5.89
CA SER A 298 -33.76 -66.07 -6.55
C SER A 298 -35.23 -66.30 -6.20
N GLY A 299 -35.92 -65.22 -5.83
CA GLY A 299 -37.31 -65.25 -5.36
C GLY A 299 -37.47 -65.33 -3.83
N GLU A 300 -36.39 -65.51 -3.07
CA GLU A 300 -36.40 -65.32 -1.63
C GLU A 300 -36.60 -63.84 -1.25
N THR A 301 -37.22 -63.61 -0.09
CA THR A 301 -37.31 -62.30 0.56
C THR A 301 -36.59 -62.31 1.90
N ILE A 302 -35.78 -61.29 2.15
CA ILE A 302 -34.96 -61.16 3.35
C ILE A 302 -35.10 -59.77 3.95
N GLY A 303 -35.21 -59.69 5.27
CA GLY A 303 -35.01 -58.49 6.06
C GLY A 303 -34.64 -58.85 7.50
N VAL A 304 -34.45 -57.84 8.34
CA VAL A 304 -34.21 -58.02 9.78
C VAL A 304 -35.13 -57.13 10.62
N GLN A 305 -35.47 -57.62 11.80
CA GLN A 305 -36.18 -56.90 12.83
C GLN A 305 -35.33 -56.82 14.10
N LEU A 306 -35.17 -55.64 14.68
CA LEU A 306 -34.63 -55.51 16.03
C LEU A 306 -35.69 -55.94 17.04
N ILE A 307 -35.36 -56.97 17.82
CA ILE A 307 -36.25 -57.57 18.80
C ILE A 307 -35.82 -57.30 20.25
N ALA A 308 -34.52 -57.08 20.50
CA ALA A 308 -34.05 -56.62 21.80
C ALA A 308 -32.68 -55.92 21.73
N TRP A 309 -32.39 -55.06 22.70
CA TRP A 309 -31.06 -54.51 22.97
C TRP A 309 -30.85 -54.34 24.48
N ASN A 310 -29.67 -54.69 25.01
CA ASN A 310 -29.40 -54.77 26.46
C ASN A 310 -30.52 -55.42 27.30
N GLY A 311 -31.22 -56.43 26.75
CA GLY A 311 -32.39 -57.05 27.38
C GLY A 311 -33.72 -56.30 27.26
N ASN A 312 -33.74 -55.05 26.79
CA ASN A 312 -34.96 -54.30 26.49
C ASN A 312 -35.61 -54.84 25.22
N THR A 313 -36.85 -55.30 25.30
CA THR A 313 -37.61 -55.83 24.16
C THR A 313 -38.17 -54.70 23.29
N VAL A 314 -38.01 -54.82 21.98
CA VAL A 314 -38.53 -53.87 20.97
C VAL A 314 -39.06 -54.64 19.76
N SER A 315 -39.73 -53.97 18.82
CA SER A 315 -40.24 -54.59 17.59
C SER A 315 -40.12 -53.61 16.43
N ILE A 316 -38.90 -53.39 15.97
CA ILE A 316 -38.58 -52.40 14.94
C ILE A 316 -38.07 -53.13 13.70
N SER A 317 -38.89 -53.18 12.65
CA SER A 317 -38.57 -53.92 11.42
C SER A 317 -37.92 -53.03 10.38
N GLY A 318 -36.85 -53.52 9.74
CA GLY A 318 -36.40 -53.01 8.45
C GLY A 318 -37.33 -53.45 7.31
N ASN A 319 -36.96 -53.06 6.09
CA ASN A 319 -37.70 -53.45 4.89
C ASN A 319 -37.36 -54.89 4.47
N LEU A 320 -38.23 -55.50 3.66
CA LEU A 320 -37.91 -56.75 2.97
C LEU A 320 -37.25 -56.44 1.63
N HIS A 321 -36.27 -57.25 1.25
CA HIS A 321 -35.50 -57.16 0.02
C HIS A 321 -35.63 -58.48 -0.76
N ASN A 322 -35.62 -58.43 -2.08
CA ASN A 322 -35.75 -59.61 -2.95
C ASN A 322 -34.36 -60.09 -3.41
N ILE A 323 -34.16 -61.39 -3.55
CA ILE A 323 -32.93 -61.94 -4.13
C ILE A 323 -33.10 -62.19 -5.64
N ALA A 324 -32.10 -61.78 -6.42
CA ALA A 324 -31.94 -62.09 -7.84
C ALA A 324 -30.54 -62.64 -8.13
N THR A 325 -30.39 -63.38 -9.22
CA THR A 325 -29.11 -63.99 -9.60
C THR A 325 -28.40 -63.17 -10.68
N ALA A 326 -27.12 -62.86 -10.47
CA ALA A 326 -26.20 -62.32 -11.47
C ALA A 326 -24.75 -62.70 -11.10
N THR A 327 -23.80 -62.58 -12.03
CA THR A 327 -22.38 -62.86 -11.76
C THR A 327 -21.66 -61.58 -11.36
N LEU A 328 -21.33 -61.44 -10.07
CA LEU A 328 -20.52 -60.32 -9.54
C LEU A 328 -19.06 -60.39 -10.02
N ALA A 329 -18.35 -59.25 -9.96
CA ALA A 329 -16.90 -59.20 -10.06
C ALA A 329 -16.25 -59.99 -8.92
N THR A 330 -14.97 -60.30 -9.06
CA THR A 330 -14.20 -61.01 -8.02
C THR A 330 -13.13 -60.10 -7.44
N VAL A 331 -12.94 -60.16 -6.12
CA VAL A 331 -11.83 -59.54 -5.40
C VAL A 331 -11.10 -60.64 -4.64
N ALA A 332 -9.92 -61.00 -5.13
CA ALA A 332 -9.10 -62.06 -4.55
C ALA A 332 -7.81 -61.47 -4.01
N LEU A 333 -7.50 -61.72 -2.75
CA LEU A 333 -6.23 -61.36 -2.15
C LEU A 333 -5.33 -62.59 -2.13
N ALA A 334 -4.05 -62.40 -2.46
CA ALA A 334 -3.08 -63.46 -2.34
C ALA A 334 -2.76 -63.69 -0.85
N ALA A 335 -2.43 -64.93 -0.46
CA ALA A 335 -1.66 -65.09 0.75
C ALA A 335 -0.30 -64.41 0.51
N LEU A 336 0.17 -63.61 1.48
CA LEU A 336 1.53 -63.07 1.43
C LEU A 336 2.51 -64.24 1.25
N THR A 337 3.15 -64.33 0.09
CA THR A 337 4.44 -65.02 0.04
C THR A 337 5.39 -64.15 0.83
N ALA A 338 5.91 -64.68 1.95
CA ALA A 338 6.94 -64.02 2.74
C ALA A 338 7.97 -63.36 1.81
N PRO A 339 8.41 -62.11 2.07
CA PRO A 339 9.63 -61.62 1.45
C PRO A 339 10.71 -62.67 1.69
N ALA A 340 11.42 -63.08 0.65
CA ALA A 340 12.64 -63.85 0.88
C ALA A 340 13.56 -62.95 1.72
N ASP A 341 13.74 -63.30 2.98
CA ASP A 341 14.79 -62.73 3.81
C ASP A 341 16.11 -62.90 3.06
N ALA A 342 16.71 -61.78 2.66
CA ALA A 342 17.97 -61.77 1.92
C ALA A 342 19.18 -62.07 2.83
N THR A 343 18.97 -62.24 4.15
CA THR A 343 20.05 -62.37 5.13
C THR A 343 20.19 -63.74 5.81
N ASN A 344 19.16 -64.59 5.83
CA ASN A 344 19.16 -66.02 6.19
C ASN A 344 20.42 -66.53 6.93
N ASP A 345 20.51 -66.23 8.23
CA ASP A 345 21.46 -66.87 9.15
C ASP A 345 20.84 -68.08 9.90
N GLY A 346 19.58 -68.41 9.62
CA GLY A 346 18.91 -69.60 10.12
C GLY A 346 18.51 -69.51 11.60
N VAL A 347 18.47 -68.31 12.19
CA VAL A 347 17.77 -68.07 13.46
C VAL A 347 16.39 -67.50 13.13
N ASP A 348 15.36 -68.08 13.74
CA ASP A 348 14.00 -67.55 13.78
C ASP A 348 14.01 -66.27 14.64
N GLU A 349 14.55 -65.18 14.09
CA GLU A 349 14.47 -63.84 14.67
C GLU A 349 13.27 -63.12 14.06
N THR A 350 12.27 -62.90 14.90
CA THR A 350 11.08 -62.09 14.64
C THR A 350 11.48 -60.66 14.24
N GLY A 351 11.45 -60.38 12.95
CA GLY A 351 11.24 -59.04 12.39
C GLY A 351 12.42 -58.36 11.70
N VAL A 352 12.13 -57.57 10.67
CA VAL A 352 13.14 -56.76 9.96
C VAL A 352 13.42 -55.50 10.78
N ALA A 353 14.65 -55.33 11.27
CA ALA A 353 15.06 -54.13 11.99
C ALA A 353 14.84 -52.87 11.14
N GLN A 354 14.08 -51.93 11.68
CA GLN A 354 13.66 -50.72 11.01
C GLN A 354 14.08 -49.50 11.82
N GLU A 355 14.97 -48.71 11.23
CA GLU A 355 15.35 -47.42 11.79
C GLU A 355 14.11 -46.51 11.91
N PRO A 356 13.91 -45.84 13.05
CA PRO A 356 12.88 -44.82 13.20
C PRO A 356 12.96 -43.78 12.09
N ALA A 357 11.93 -43.72 11.26
CA ALA A 357 11.88 -42.90 10.06
C ALA A 357 10.43 -42.54 9.69
N ASN A 358 10.29 -41.53 8.84
CA ASN A 358 9.01 -41.22 8.21
C ASN A 358 8.82 -42.09 6.95
N ASP A 359 7.56 -42.28 6.54
CA ASP A 359 7.19 -42.99 5.30
C ASP A 359 7.69 -44.46 5.22
N VAL A 360 7.79 -45.14 6.36
CA VAL A 360 8.11 -46.58 6.44
C VAL A 360 6.95 -47.39 5.86
N VAL A 361 7.23 -48.36 4.99
CA VAL A 361 6.22 -49.30 4.48
C VAL A 361 5.89 -50.31 5.58
N VAL A 362 4.66 -50.28 6.07
CA VAL A 362 4.22 -51.10 7.22
C VAL A 362 3.21 -52.17 6.85
N TRP A 363 2.70 -52.15 5.61
CA TRP A 363 1.87 -53.22 5.04
C TRP A 363 1.85 -53.10 3.51
N ASN A 364 1.80 -54.23 2.80
CA ASN A 364 1.68 -54.26 1.35
C ASN A 364 1.08 -55.60 0.89
N ASP A 365 0.13 -55.56 -0.04
CA ASP A 365 -0.44 -56.76 -0.66
C ASP A 365 -0.91 -56.50 -2.10
N THR A 366 -1.07 -57.57 -2.89
CA THR A 366 -1.63 -57.54 -4.24
C THR A 366 -3.05 -58.09 -4.27
N VAL A 367 -4.00 -57.23 -4.59
CA VAL A 367 -5.42 -57.57 -4.80
C VAL A 367 -5.68 -57.83 -6.27
N THR A 368 -6.16 -59.02 -6.62
CA THR A 368 -6.54 -59.40 -7.99
C THR A 368 -8.03 -59.19 -8.21
N VAL A 369 -8.36 -58.29 -9.15
CA VAL A 369 -9.75 -58.01 -9.55
C VAL A 369 -10.09 -58.73 -10.86
N GLY A 370 -11.23 -59.43 -10.89
CA GLY A 370 -11.67 -60.22 -12.04
C GLY A 370 -13.10 -59.91 -12.51
N GLN A 371 -13.46 -60.39 -13.70
CA GLN A 371 -14.68 -60.09 -14.47
C GLN A 371 -14.83 -58.64 -14.95
N ARG A 372 -14.73 -57.65 -14.06
CA ARG A 372 -14.79 -56.21 -14.36
C ARG A 372 -14.23 -55.39 -13.19
N TYR A 373 -14.01 -54.10 -13.41
CA TYR A 373 -13.48 -53.22 -12.36
C TYR A 373 -14.44 -53.12 -11.16
N VAL A 374 -13.87 -52.85 -9.99
CA VAL A 374 -14.62 -52.59 -8.74
C VAL A 374 -14.23 -51.22 -8.17
N TRP A 375 -15.10 -50.66 -7.34
CA TRP A 375 -14.82 -49.46 -6.55
C TRP A 375 -14.44 -49.86 -5.13
N LEU A 376 -13.20 -49.62 -4.73
CA LEU A 376 -12.75 -49.77 -3.35
C LEU A 376 -13.31 -48.61 -2.52
N LYS A 377 -14.04 -48.96 -1.46
CA LYS A 377 -14.78 -48.04 -0.59
C LYS A 377 -14.20 -47.95 0.81
N SER A 378 -13.54 -49.00 1.30
CA SER A 378 -12.84 -48.97 2.58
C SER A 378 -11.85 -50.13 2.71
N VAL A 379 -10.80 -49.91 3.49
CA VAL A 379 -9.87 -50.94 3.97
C VAL A 379 -9.62 -50.72 5.47
N GLN A 380 -9.73 -51.78 6.26
CA GLN A 380 -9.52 -51.77 7.71
C GLN A 380 -8.37 -52.73 8.06
N LEU A 381 -7.34 -52.25 8.75
CA LEU A 381 -6.22 -53.09 9.22
C LEU A 381 -6.05 -52.93 10.73
N ARG A 382 -5.59 -53.99 11.41
CA ARG A 382 -5.24 -53.96 12.82
C ARG A 382 -3.74 -53.87 12.99
N VAL A 383 -3.27 -52.95 13.82
CA VAL A 383 -1.87 -52.96 14.28
C VAL A 383 -1.76 -53.99 15.41
N VAL A 384 -0.80 -54.91 15.26
CA VAL A 384 -0.53 -56.02 16.18
C VAL A 384 0.95 -55.94 16.56
N GLY A 385 1.30 -56.34 17.79
CA GLY A 385 2.65 -56.24 18.34
C GLY A 385 2.70 -55.43 19.63
N SER A 386 3.90 -55.18 20.14
CA SER A 386 4.15 -54.45 21.39
C SER A 386 4.26 -52.94 21.23
N ALA A 387 4.41 -52.41 20.00
CA ALA A 387 4.46 -50.97 19.74
C ALA A 387 3.23 -50.25 20.29
N GLY A 388 3.42 -49.16 21.02
CA GLY A 388 2.38 -48.30 21.58
C GLY A 388 1.66 -47.44 20.54
N VAL A 389 0.57 -46.78 20.93
CA VAL A 389 -0.27 -45.98 20.01
C VAL A 389 0.44 -44.76 19.42
N ASP A 390 1.50 -44.30 20.10
CA ASP A 390 2.28 -43.12 19.72
C ASP A 390 3.62 -43.48 19.09
N ASP A 391 3.98 -44.77 19.08
CA ASP A 391 5.24 -45.25 18.51
C ASP A 391 5.20 -45.23 16.98
N VAL A 392 4.02 -45.50 16.40
CA VAL A 392 3.76 -45.48 14.95
C VAL A 392 2.56 -44.58 14.65
N GLN A 393 2.76 -43.58 13.80
CA GLN A 393 1.80 -42.51 13.54
C GLN A 393 1.59 -42.27 12.04
N ASN A 394 0.57 -41.49 11.71
CA ASN A 394 0.29 -40.97 10.37
C ASN A 394 0.21 -42.05 9.27
N PHE A 395 -0.60 -43.09 9.47
CA PHE A 395 -0.82 -44.15 8.49
C PHE A 395 -1.46 -43.59 7.21
N ARG A 396 -0.87 -43.87 6.05
CA ARG A 396 -1.31 -43.40 4.75
C ARG A 396 -1.49 -44.59 3.81
N LEU A 397 -2.65 -44.67 3.16
CA LEU A 397 -2.96 -45.70 2.18
C LEU A 397 -2.50 -45.29 0.79
N MET A 398 -1.89 -46.22 0.07
CA MET A 398 -1.52 -46.09 -1.33
C MET A 398 -2.15 -47.21 -2.14
N VAL A 399 -2.68 -46.88 -3.32
CA VAL A 399 -3.16 -47.84 -4.32
C VAL A 399 -2.42 -47.59 -5.63
N ASP A 400 -1.80 -48.62 -6.19
CA ASP A 400 -0.97 -48.56 -7.41
C ASP A 400 0.08 -47.40 -7.36
N GLY A 401 0.63 -47.13 -6.17
CA GLY A 401 1.66 -46.10 -5.94
C GLY A 401 1.15 -44.68 -5.69
N VAL A 402 -0.17 -44.47 -5.63
CA VAL A 402 -0.79 -43.15 -5.38
C VAL A 402 -1.43 -43.12 -4.00
N TYR A 403 -1.20 -42.04 -3.22
CA TYR A 403 -1.88 -41.82 -1.95
C TYR A 403 -3.39 -41.65 -2.15
N VAL A 404 -4.18 -42.37 -1.36
CA VAL A 404 -5.64 -42.34 -1.42
C VAL A 404 -6.23 -42.18 -0.01
N GLY A 405 -7.33 -41.42 0.09
CA GLY A 405 -7.96 -41.10 1.36
C GLY A 405 -7.13 -40.16 2.24
N SER A 406 -7.62 -39.92 3.45
CA SER A 406 -6.95 -39.10 4.45
C SER A 406 -5.96 -39.94 5.27
N ALA A 407 -4.86 -39.32 5.69
CA ALA A 407 -3.94 -39.93 6.65
C ALA A 407 -4.63 -40.16 8.00
N ILE A 408 -4.36 -41.32 8.61
CA ILE A 408 -4.86 -41.67 9.93
C ILE A 408 -3.75 -41.37 10.93
N ALA A 409 -3.92 -40.33 11.74
CA ALA A 409 -2.87 -39.85 12.65
C ALA A 409 -2.42 -40.92 13.65
N ARG A 410 -3.36 -41.72 14.19
CA ARG A 410 -3.09 -42.80 15.15
C ARG A 410 -4.09 -43.92 14.95
N ARG A 411 -3.70 -45.15 15.30
CA ARG A 411 -4.65 -46.27 15.41
C ARG A 411 -5.64 -46.02 16.55
N ASP A 412 -6.80 -46.66 16.48
CA ASP A 412 -7.76 -46.67 17.57
C ASP A 412 -7.16 -47.37 18.80
N ALA A 413 -7.14 -46.68 19.95
CA ALA A 413 -6.43 -47.14 21.14
C ALA A 413 -7.07 -48.37 21.80
N VAL A 414 -8.37 -48.61 21.59
CA VAL A 414 -9.12 -49.71 22.21
C VAL A 414 -9.10 -50.95 21.32
N SER A 415 -9.43 -50.79 20.05
CA SER A 415 -9.58 -51.89 19.10
C SER A 415 -8.27 -52.23 18.36
N GLY A 416 -7.34 -51.27 18.26
CA GLY A 416 -6.07 -51.39 17.53
C GLY A 416 -6.20 -51.23 16.02
N TYR A 417 -7.38 -50.86 15.50
CA TYR A 417 -7.61 -50.73 14.07
C TYR A 417 -7.28 -49.33 13.52
N ILE A 418 -6.87 -49.32 12.26
CA ILE A 418 -6.89 -48.18 11.34
C ILE A 418 -7.94 -48.46 10.26
N VAL A 419 -8.80 -47.49 9.96
CA VAL A 419 -9.87 -47.64 8.96
C VAL A 419 -9.74 -46.52 7.95
N PHE A 420 -9.35 -46.89 6.72
CA PHE A 420 -9.36 -45.97 5.58
C PHE A 420 -10.76 -45.95 4.99
N ASP A 421 -11.48 -44.84 5.18
CA ASP A 421 -12.78 -44.59 4.56
C ASP A 421 -12.60 -43.87 3.22
N LEU A 422 -12.98 -44.53 2.14
CA LEU A 422 -12.90 -44.03 0.76
C LEU A 422 -14.30 -43.82 0.17
N THR A 423 -15.36 -43.83 0.97
CA THR A 423 -16.74 -43.77 0.46
C THR A 423 -17.04 -42.46 -0.27
N GLY A 424 -16.50 -41.34 0.22
CA GLY A 424 -16.62 -40.01 -0.41
C GLY A 424 -15.83 -39.86 -1.71
N ALA A 425 -14.74 -40.64 -1.88
CA ALA A 425 -13.91 -40.66 -3.08
C ALA A 425 -13.42 -42.10 -3.37
N PRO A 426 -14.31 -42.98 -3.88
CA PRO A 426 -13.99 -44.39 -4.08
C PRO A 426 -12.86 -44.59 -5.08
N VAL A 427 -11.96 -45.54 -4.81
CA VAL A 427 -10.82 -45.81 -5.68
C VAL A 427 -11.21 -46.87 -6.70
N LYS A 428 -11.02 -46.59 -7.99
CA LYS A 428 -11.26 -47.57 -9.06
C LYS A 428 -10.14 -48.61 -9.07
N LEU A 429 -10.50 -49.88 -8.91
CA LEU A 429 -9.60 -51.01 -9.11
C LEU A 429 -9.96 -51.70 -10.43
N GLU A 430 -9.15 -51.46 -11.45
CA GLU A 430 -9.29 -52.12 -12.77
C GLU A 430 -8.98 -53.63 -12.67
N THR A 431 -9.42 -54.43 -13.63
CA THR A 431 -9.12 -55.88 -13.65
C THR A 431 -7.61 -56.16 -13.68
N GLY A 432 -7.19 -57.29 -13.10
CA GLY A 432 -5.77 -57.65 -12.91
C GLY A 432 -5.29 -57.41 -11.47
N GLY A 433 -3.99 -57.60 -11.24
CA GLY A 433 -3.36 -57.34 -9.93
C GLY A 433 -3.23 -55.85 -9.63
N ARG A 434 -3.55 -55.45 -8.41
CA ARG A 434 -3.52 -54.09 -7.88
C ARG A 434 -2.75 -54.07 -6.58
N ILE A 435 -1.79 -53.15 -6.44
CA ILE A 435 -0.98 -53.08 -5.22
C ILE A 435 -1.67 -52.14 -4.24
N ILE A 436 -1.95 -52.63 -3.04
CA ILE A 436 -2.45 -51.83 -1.92
C ILE A 436 -1.37 -51.83 -0.84
N LYS A 437 -0.97 -50.63 -0.40
CA LYS A 437 0.16 -50.43 0.52
C LYS A 437 -0.19 -49.42 1.60
N VAL A 438 0.33 -49.61 2.81
CA VAL A 438 0.27 -48.62 3.88
C VAL A 438 1.68 -48.19 4.25
N VAL A 439 1.89 -46.88 4.35
CA VAL A 439 3.10 -46.28 4.93
C VAL A 439 2.75 -45.56 6.23
N ALA A 440 3.71 -45.45 7.15
CA ALA A 440 3.55 -44.76 8.42
C ALA A 440 4.87 -44.14 8.89
N ASP A 441 4.80 -43.26 9.88
CA ASP A 441 5.96 -42.69 10.53
C ASP A 441 6.27 -43.47 11.82
N VAL A 442 7.47 -44.04 11.92
CA VAL A 442 7.99 -44.70 13.12
C VAL A 442 8.72 -43.65 13.96
N VAL A 443 8.07 -43.20 15.03
CA VAL A 443 8.50 -42.07 15.84
C VAL A 443 9.25 -42.54 17.08
N GLY A 444 8.73 -43.54 17.77
CA GLY A 444 9.28 -44.05 19.04
C GLY A 444 9.13 -45.57 19.14
N GLY A 445 9.46 -46.13 20.30
CA GLY A 445 9.28 -47.54 20.59
C GLY A 445 10.50 -48.42 20.32
N SER A 446 11.73 -47.92 20.54
CA SER A 446 12.96 -48.75 20.47
C SER A 446 12.76 -50.14 21.08
N SER A 447 13.19 -51.18 20.35
CA SER A 447 13.08 -52.60 20.69
C SER A 447 11.66 -53.16 20.79
N LYS A 448 10.64 -52.41 20.33
CA LYS A 448 9.28 -52.91 20.16
C LYS A 448 9.04 -53.34 18.73
N ASP A 449 8.08 -54.22 18.59
CA ASP A 449 7.70 -54.89 17.36
C ASP A 449 6.26 -54.53 16.95
N PHE A 450 6.01 -54.50 15.64
CA PHE A 450 4.66 -54.41 15.11
C PHE A 450 4.50 -54.92 13.67
N HIS A 451 3.30 -55.36 13.34
CA HIS A 451 2.83 -55.57 11.98
C HIS A 451 1.38 -55.12 11.82
N LEU A 452 0.94 -54.97 10.56
CA LEU A 452 -0.45 -54.69 10.23
C LEU A 452 -1.12 -55.95 9.67
N SER A 453 -2.35 -56.20 10.11
CA SER A 453 -3.12 -57.38 9.74
C SER A 453 -4.51 -57.00 9.21
N LEU A 454 -4.83 -57.41 7.99
CA LEU A 454 -6.17 -57.39 7.40
C LEU A 454 -6.86 -58.69 7.81
N ARG A 455 -7.75 -58.65 8.80
CA ARG A 455 -8.08 -59.85 9.59
C ARG A 455 -9.16 -60.72 8.99
N GLN A 456 -10.12 -60.15 8.27
CA GLN A 456 -11.30 -60.86 7.77
C GLN A 456 -11.75 -60.33 6.41
N LYS A 457 -12.53 -61.15 5.69
CA LYS A 457 -13.09 -60.81 4.38
C LYS A 457 -13.84 -59.48 4.37
N SER A 458 -14.53 -59.15 5.46
CA SER A 458 -15.33 -57.93 5.64
C SER A 458 -14.49 -56.66 5.91
N ASP A 459 -13.19 -56.80 6.15
CA ASP A 459 -12.30 -55.66 6.42
C ASP A 459 -11.87 -54.93 5.14
N ILE A 460 -12.20 -55.48 3.97
CA ILE A 460 -12.10 -54.80 2.67
C ILE A 460 -13.50 -54.66 2.06
N TRP A 461 -13.83 -53.46 1.60
CA TRP A 461 -15.11 -53.17 0.96
C TRP A 461 -14.90 -52.73 -0.48
N ALA A 462 -15.28 -53.58 -1.42
CA ALA A 462 -15.25 -53.30 -2.85
C ALA A 462 -16.65 -53.48 -3.47
N VAL A 463 -17.02 -52.60 -4.40
CA VAL A 463 -18.34 -52.58 -5.03
C VAL A 463 -18.21 -52.82 -6.53
N ASP A 464 -19.00 -53.76 -7.02
CA ASP A 464 -19.14 -54.09 -8.43
C ASP A 464 -19.55 -52.87 -9.26
N SER A 465 -18.84 -52.63 -10.36
CA SER A 465 -19.08 -51.46 -11.21
C SER A 465 -20.41 -51.43 -11.95
N GLN A 466 -21.01 -52.59 -12.21
CA GLN A 466 -22.23 -52.70 -13.02
C GLN A 466 -23.47 -52.88 -12.16
N TYR A 467 -23.39 -53.75 -11.14
CA TYR A 467 -24.54 -54.04 -10.28
C TYR A 467 -24.60 -53.17 -9.03
N SER A 468 -23.57 -52.35 -8.77
CA SER A 468 -23.47 -51.55 -7.54
C SER A 468 -23.60 -52.40 -6.27
N ALA A 469 -23.24 -53.68 -6.37
CA ALA A 469 -23.34 -54.70 -5.33
C ALA A 469 -21.95 -54.93 -4.72
N ALA A 470 -21.87 -55.08 -3.40
CA ALA A 470 -20.60 -55.34 -2.74
C ALA A 470 -20.11 -56.78 -3.03
N VAL A 471 -18.82 -56.90 -3.32
CA VAL A 471 -18.18 -58.16 -3.69
C VAL A 471 -17.55 -58.79 -2.45
N LEU A 472 -17.80 -60.08 -2.21
CA LEU A 472 -17.15 -60.82 -1.14
C LEU A 472 -15.67 -61.07 -1.48
N ALA A 473 -14.77 -60.63 -0.62
CA ALA A 473 -13.35 -60.89 -0.78
C ALA A 473 -13.03 -62.39 -0.57
N THR A 474 -12.09 -62.90 -1.36
CA THR A 474 -11.60 -64.27 -1.30
C THR A 474 -10.10 -64.30 -1.03
N GLY A 475 -9.60 -65.39 -0.44
CA GLY A 475 -8.22 -65.51 0.04
C GLY A 475 -8.15 -66.21 1.41
N THR A 476 -6.94 -66.36 1.93
CA THR A 476 -6.69 -66.86 3.31
C THR A 476 -6.53 -65.65 4.22
N PHE A 477 -7.41 -65.50 5.20
CA PHE A 477 -7.37 -64.42 6.19
C PHE A 477 -7.01 -65.01 7.58
N PRO A 478 -6.27 -64.29 8.44
CA PRO A 478 -5.78 -62.91 8.27
C PRO A 478 -4.66 -62.77 7.23
N ILE A 479 -4.52 -61.57 6.63
CA ILE A 479 -3.45 -61.19 5.70
C ILE A 479 -2.55 -60.17 6.38
N GLY A 480 -1.30 -60.55 6.60
CA GLY A 480 -0.36 -59.89 7.50
C GLY A 480 -0.05 -60.85 8.64
N ASP A 481 1.11 -61.50 8.55
CA ASP A 481 1.58 -62.57 9.43
C ASP A 481 2.67 -62.06 10.39
N VAL A 482 2.89 -62.79 11.48
CA VAL A 482 3.97 -62.52 12.47
C VAL A 482 5.37 -62.56 11.82
N ASP A 483 5.53 -63.31 10.74
CA ASP A 483 6.79 -63.38 9.99
C ASP A 483 7.15 -62.07 9.24
N ASN A 484 6.23 -61.08 9.19
CA ASN A 484 6.46 -59.74 8.62
C ASN A 484 6.51 -58.63 9.69
N GLU A 485 6.86 -58.99 10.91
CA GLU A 485 7.03 -58.05 12.01
C GLU A 485 8.18 -57.05 11.74
N LEU A 486 7.99 -55.80 12.15
CA LEU A 486 9.01 -54.76 12.08
C LEU A 486 9.49 -54.47 13.50
N GLU A 487 10.78 -54.70 13.77
CA GLU A 487 11.40 -54.29 15.03
C GLU A 487 11.93 -52.86 14.90
N ILE A 488 11.61 -52.00 15.86
CA ILE A 488 12.04 -50.60 15.86
C ILE A 488 13.46 -50.50 16.45
N SER A 489 14.44 -50.06 15.65
CA SER A 489 15.84 -49.92 16.09
C SER A 489 16.02 -48.93 17.27
N ALA A 490 17.16 -49.06 17.97
CA ALA A 490 17.54 -48.17 19.08
C ALA A 490 17.70 -46.70 18.64
N GLY A 491 17.42 -45.77 19.55
CA GLY A 491 17.16 -44.38 19.17
C GLY A 491 18.39 -43.55 18.79
N THR A 492 18.21 -42.52 17.98
CA THR A 492 19.30 -41.64 17.52
C THR A 492 19.05 -40.19 17.95
N LEU A 493 20.14 -39.44 18.15
CA LEU A 493 20.09 -37.99 18.36
C LEU A 493 20.70 -37.28 17.15
N THR A 494 19.91 -36.42 16.51
CA THR A 494 20.38 -35.53 15.45
C THR A 494 20.51 -34.11 15.98
N VAL A 495 21.63 -33.45 15.68
CA VAL A 495 21.89 -32.04 16.00
C VAL A 495 22.13 -31.28 14.70
N THR A 496 21.28 -30.29 14.42
CA THR A 496 21.29 -29.55 13.15
C THR A 496 21.28 -28.05 13.41
N LYS A 497 22.13 -27.29 12.73
CA LYS A 497 22.07 -25.81 12.78
C LYS A 497 20.73 -25.34 12.22
N THR A 498 20.03 -24.48 12.95
CA THR A 498 18.75 -23.95 12.47
C THR A 498 18.96 -22.84 11.44
N THR A 499 17.96 -22.61 10.58
CA THR A 499 18.02 -21.57 9.55
C THR A 499 18.02 -20.15 10.12
N ASP A 500 17.53 -19.97 11.33
CA ASP A 500 17.48 -18.70 12.07
C ASP A 500 18.69 -18.49 12.99
N SER A 501 19.74 -19.32 12.88
CA SER A 501 21.00 -19.08 13.59
C SER A 501 21.57 -17.70 13.22
N PRO A 502 22.01 -16.87 14.19
CA PRO A 502 22.53 -15.53 13.93
C PRO A 502 23.62 -15.49 12.85
N SER A 503 23.64 -14.41 12.08
CA SER A 503 24.66 -14.13 11.06
C SER A 503 24.97 -12.63 11.02
N GLY A 504 26.11 -12.27 10.43
CA GLY A 504 26.50 -10.87 10.25
C GLY A 504 27.24 -10.30 11.46
N ASP A 505 26.96 -9.04 11.79
CA ASP A 505 27.75 -8.27 12.74
C ASP A 505 27.33 -8.49 14.20
N VAL A 506 28.29 -8.68 15.09
CA VAL A 506 28.13 -8.59 16.54
C VAL A 506 28.91 -7.42 17.10
N VAL A 507 28.35 -6.76 18.11
CA VAL A 507 28.95 -5.57 18.70
C VAL A 507 30.06 -5.98 19.66
N LYS A 508 31.23 -5.35 19.52
CA LYS A 508 32.35 -5.50 20.46
C LYS A 508 31.89 -5.18 21.88
N ASP A 509 32.32 -6.00 22.85
CA ASP A 509 32.00 -5.88 24.29
C ASP A 509 30.53 -6.11 24.67
N ALA A 510 29.67 -6.49 23.72
CA ALA A 510 28.28 -6.83 24.02
C ALA A 510 28.18 -8.08 24.90
N SER A 511 27.23 -8.07 25.83
CA SER A 511 26.98 -9.18 26.76
C SER A 511 25.83 -10.09 26.32
N GLY A 512 25.94 -11.39 26.63
CA GLY A 512 24.88 -12.38 26.44
C GLY A 512 24.42 -12.55 24.98
N VAL A 513 25.31 -12.34 24.02
CA VAL A 513 25.00 -12.39 22.59
C VAL A 513 24.72 -13.82 22.17
N VAL A 514 23.64 -14.06 21.42
CA VAL A 514 23.37 -15.36 20.79
C VAL A 514 24.35 -15.57 19.63
N LEU A 515 25.14 -16.63 19.70
CA LEU A 515 26.21 -16.92 18.75
C LEU A 515 25.83 -18.01 17.74
N ALA A 516 25.03 -18.98 18.15
CA ALA A 516 24.55 -20.06 17.29
C ALA A 516 23.24 -20.66 17.81
N ARG A 517 22.42 -21.18 16.90
CA ARG A 517 21.19 -21.94 17.20
C ARG A 517 21.21 -23.32 16.55
N PHE A 518 20.79 -24.33 17.31
CA PHE A 518 20.72 -25.72 16.88
C PHE A 518 19.38 -26.35 17.27
N GLU A 519 18.90 -27.30 16.47
CA GLU A 519 17.79 -28.19 16.78
C GLU A 519 18.34 -29.57 17.16
N LEU A 520 17.80 -30.11 18.25
CA LEU A 520 18.07 -31.44 18.79
C LEU A 520 16.84 -32.31 18.54
N LYS A 521 16.97 -33.37 17.75
CA LYS A 521 15.88 -34.30 17.44
C LYS A 521 16.23 -35.72 17.89
N ALA A 522 15.41 -36.28 18.76
CA ALA A 522 15.44 -37.69 19.12
C ALA A 522 14.52 -38.49 18.19
N ALA A 523 14.89 -39.74 17.91
CA ALA A 523 14.05 -40.73 17.23
C ALA A 523 14.20 -42.08 17.94
N GLY A 524 13.17 -42.92 17.93
CA GLY A 524 13.15 -44.25 18.59
C GLY A 524 12.90 -44.19 20.09
N GLU A 525 13.68 -43.40 20.83
CA GLU A 525 13.51 -43.25 22.29
C GLU A 525 13.93 -41.88 22.82
N ARG A 526 13.60 -41.64 24.10
CA ARG A 526 13.99 -40.42 24.80
C ARG A 526 15.51 -40.40 25.00
N MET A 527 16.13 -39.29 24.63
CA MET A 527 17.59 -39.12 24.69
C MET A 527 17.93 -38.09 25.76
N LYS A 528 18.64 -38.50 26.83
CA LYS A 528 19.13 -37.61 27.88
C LYS A 528 20.54 -37.15 27.56
N ILE A 529 20.77 -35.85 27.47
CA ILE A 529 22.09 -35.27 27.18
C ILE A 529 22.76 -34.89 28.51
N GLU A 530 23.83 -35.59 28.89
CA GLU A 530 24.53 -35.39 30.17
C GLU A 530 25.46 -34.17 30.14
N ASN A 531 26.15 -33.96 29.01
CA ASN A 531 27.05 -32.83 28.78
C ASN A 531 27.15 -32.49 27.30
N LEU A 532 27.57 -31.27 26.98
CA LEU A 532 27.94 -30.84 25.62
C LEU A 532 29.27 -30.11 25.65
N ARG A 533 30.05 -30.25 24.58
CA ARG A 533 31.34 -29.57 24.40
C ARG A 533 31.16 -28.39 23.45
N ILE A 534 31.49 -27.19 23.90
CA ILE A 534 31.38 -25.96 23.12
C ILE A 534 32.73 -25.26 22.94
N ASN A 535 32.95 -24.68 21.78
CA ASN A 535 34.12 -23.87 21.45
C ASN A 535 33.77 -22.85 20.37
N ASN A 536 34.74 -22.05 19.93
CA ASN A 536 34.63 -21.24 18.73
C ASN A 536 35.80 -21.54 17.78
N THR A 537 35.59 -21.27 16.50
CA THR A 537 36.67 -21.17 15.51
C THR A 537 36.74 -19.73 15.05
N SER A 538 37.93 -19.14 14.99
CA SER A 538 38.13 -17.73 14.70
C SER A 538 39.22 -17.48 13.67
N ASP A 539 39.19 -16.32 13.01
CA ASP A 539 40.25 -15.90 12.07
C ASP A 539 41.54 -15.46 12.76
N VAL A 540 41.50 -15.29 14.09
CA VAL A 540 42.64 -14.97 14.94
C VAL A 540 42.70 -15.94 16.10
N ALA A 541 43.64 -16.89 16.04
CA ALA A 541 43.91 -17.79 17.15
C ALA A 541 44.10 -16.98 18.45
N SER A 542 43.35 -17.34 19.51
CA SER A 542 43.29 -16.79 20.89
C SER A 542 41.99 -16.11 21.32
N LEU A 543 40.95 -15.98 20.49
CA LEU A 543 39.67 -15.41 20.93
C LEU A 543 38.94 -16.35 21.91
N SER A 544 38.86 -15.97 23.19
CA SER A 544 38.23 -16.77 24.24
C SER A 544 37.09 -16.01 24.90
N PHE A 545 35.88 -16.08 24.36
CA PHE A 545 34.74 -15.30 24.86
C PHE A 545 34.32 -15.74 26.26
N ARG A 546 34.15 -14.79 27.18
CA ARG A 546 33.73 -15.10 28.57
C ARG A 546 32.21 -15.30 28.69
N ASN A 547 31.78 -15.85 29.82
CA ASN A 547 30.37 -16.04 30.18
C ASN A 547 29.57 -16.83 29.13
N ALA A 548 30.22 -17.76 28.45
CA ALA A 548 29.58 -18.67 27.52
C ALA A 548 28.61 -19.59 28.25
N ALA A 549 27.41 -19.79 27.74
CA ALA A 549 26.42 -20.68 28.31
C ALA A 549 25.51 -21.27 27.24
N LEU A 550 24.93 -22.43 27.57
CA LEU A 550 23.93 -23.10 26.74
C LEU A 550 22.54 -22.73 27.23
N PHE A 551 21.62 -22.49 26.30
CA PHE A 551 20.20 -22.27 26.61
C PHE A 551 19.36 -23.23 25.79
N ALA A 552 18.35 -23.84 26.40
CA ALA A 552 17.41 -24.69 25.69
C ALA A 552 15.97 -24.23 25.92
N ASN A 553 15.10 -24.38 24.92
CA ASN A 553 13.66 -24.18 25.12
C ASN A 553 13.10 -25.29 26.02
N ASP A 554 11.97 -25.10 26.67
CA ASP A 554 11.35 -26.12 27.54
C ASP A 554 10.58 -27.21 26.78
N GLY A 555 10.46 -27.10 25.45
CA GLY A 555 9.70 -28.03 24.61
C GLY A 555 8.17 -27.84 24.66
N MET A 556 7.67 -26.83 25.38
CA MET A 556 6.24 -26.51 25.54
C MET A 556 5.88 -25.13 24.96
N GLY A 557 6.77 -24.54 24.15
CA GLY A 557 6.59 -23.21 23.59
C GLY A 557 7.05 -22.07 24.52
N GLY A 558 7.72 -22.38 25.62
CA GLY A 558 8.35 -21.39 26.50
C GLY A 558 9.65 -20.80 25.95
N GLY A 559 10.14 -19.75 26.62
CA GLY A 559 11.40 -19.09 26.28
C GLY A 559 12.64 -19.95 26.52
N MET A 560 13.79 -19.48 26.04
CA MET A 560 15.08 -20.13 26.23
C MET A 560 15.55 -20.01 27.69
N VAL A 561 15.84 -21.14 28.34
CA VAL A 561 16.33 -21.19 29.73
C VAL A 561 17.76 -21.71 29.73
N GLN A 562 18.64 -21.12 30.55
CA GLN A 562 20.02 -21.57 30.66
C GLN A 562 20.07 -23.02 31.17
N VAL A 563 20.82 -23.87 30.48
CA VAL A 563 21.09 -25.26 30.84
C VAL A 563 22.60 -25.42 31.07
N GLY A 564 22.99 -25.78 32.29
CA GLY A 564 24.40 -25.83 32.72
C GLY A 564 24.98 -24.49 33.17
N SER A 565 26.24 -24.53 33.63
CA SER A 565 26.96 -23.36 34.16
C SER A 565 27.57 -22.49 33.06
N THR A 566 27.84 -21.22 33.38
CA THR A 566 28.65 -20.35 32.52
C THR A 566 30.10 -20.83 32.47
N THR A 567 30.75 -20.63 31.34
CA THR A 567 32.13 -21.04 31.06
C THR A 567 32.81 -20.05 30.11
N THR A 568 34.00 -20.37 29.62
CA THR A 568 34.67 -19.63 28.54
C THR A 568 34.47 -20.39 27.22
N LEU A 569 34.07 -19.68 26.17
CA LEU A 569 34.01 -20.23 24.81
C LEU A 569 35.40 -20.14 24.19
N TRP A 570 36.22 -21.14 24.45
CA TRP A 570 37.58 -21.19 23.95
C TRP A 570 37.66 -21.33 22.43
N ASP A 571 38.72 -20.80 21.84
CA ASP A 571 39.10 -21.04 20.45
C ASP A 571 39.58 -22.50 20.22
N ASP A 572 39.31 -23.07 19.05
CA ASP A 572 39.58 -24.47 18.70
C ASP A 572 41.04 -24.74 18.26
N GLU A 573 41.81 -23.69 17.96
CA GLU A 573 43.23 -23.80 17.64
C GLU A 573 44.12 -23.64 18.87
N THR A 574 43.72 -22.80 19.83
CA THR A 574 44.60 -22.34 20.91
C THR A 574 44.57 -23.22 22.17
N VAL A 575 45.74 -23.72 22.59
CA VAL A 575 45.90 -24.47 23.86
C VAL A 575 46.57 -23.57 24.90
N THR A 576 45.87 -23.29 26.00
CA THR A 576 46.43 -22.59 27.17
C THR A 576 46.46 -23.54 28.37
N ALA A 577 47.22 -23.22 29.43
CA ALA A 577 47.23 -24.02 30.66
C ALA A 577 45.83 -24.17 31.29
N SER A 578 44.91 -23.23 31.02
CA SER A 578 43.52 -23.23 31.44
C SER A 578 42.55 -23.89 30.44
N ASN A 579 43.01 -24.30 29.24
CA ASN A 579 42.23 -25.01 28.22
C ASN A 579 43.10 -26.03 27.46
N SER A 580 43.32 -27.20 28.05
CA SER A 580 44.11 -28.29 27.44
C SER A 580 43.34 -29.09 26.36
N THR A 581 42.03 -28.87 26.23
CA THR A 581 41.14 -29.73 25.44
C THR A 581 40.50 -29.05 24.22
N LYS A 582 40.73 -27.73 24.01
CA LYS A 582 40.21 -26.94 22.86
C LYS A 582 38.67 -26.83 22.83
N TYR A 583 38.03 -27.07 23.97
CA TYR A 583 36.60 -26.89 24.20
C TYR A 583 36.31 -26.71 25.69
N ALA A 584 35.14 -26.15 25.99
CA ALA A 584 34.55 -26.21 27.32
C ALA A 584 33.49 -27.31 27.36
N GLU A 585 33.60 -28.22 28.33
CA GLU A 585 32.56 -29.22 28.59
C GLU A 585 31.55 -28.67 29.60
N VAL A 586 30.30 -28.54 29.17
CA VAL A 586 29.20 -28.02 29.97
C VAL A 586 28.35 -29.18 30.42
N SER A 587 28.36 -29.47 31.72
CA SER A 587 27.49 -30.48 32.32
C SER A 587 26.05 -29.98 32.37
N LEU A 588 25.12 -30.80 31.88
CA LEU A 588 23.69 -30.49 31.78
C LEU A 588 22.86 -31.29 32.80
N GLY A 589 23.37 -32.41 33.31
CA GLY A 589 22.66 -33.27 34.26
C GLY A 589 21.31 -33.73 33.72
N SER A 590 20.21 -33.45 34.43
CA SER A 590 18.85 -33.77 33.99
C SER A 590 18.15 -32.64 33.21
N SER A 591 18.88 -31.57 32.87
CA SER A 591 18.27 -30.35 32.33
C SER A 591 17.83 -30.47 30.87
N LEU A 592 18.31 -31.49 30.14
CA LEU A 592 18.04 -31.65 28.72
C LEU A 592 17.75 -33.11 28.36
N ILE A 593 16.47 -33.40 28.19
CA ILE A 593 15.95 -34.64 27.62
C ILE A 593 15.18 -34.27 26.35
N VAL A 594 15.48 -34.97 25.26
CA VAL A 594 14.82 -34.80 23.96
C VAL A 594 13.90 -36.00 23.75
N ASP A 595 12.61 -35.76 23.62
CA ASP A 595 11.61 -36.80 23.38
C ASP A 595 11.41 -37.00 21.87
N PRO A 596 11.21 -38.25 21.40
CA PRO A 596 10.85 -38.48 20.01
C PRO A 596 9.60 -37.71 19.59
N GLY A 597 9.66 -37.10 18.39
CA GLY A 597 8.59 -36.24 17.88
C GLY A 597 8.49 -34.86 18.54
N LYS A 598 9.34 -34.53 19.53
CA LYS A 598 9.38 -33.24 20.22
C LYS A 598 10.80 -32.65 20.23
N PRO A 599 11.27 -32.07 19.12
CA PRO A 599 12.61 -31.51 19.05
C PRO A 599 12.81 -30.35 20.05
N ARG A 600 14.05 -30.16 20.49
CA ARG A 600 14.47 -29.07 21.40
C ARG A 600 15.38 -28.10 20.67
N LEU A 601 15.19 -26.81 20.90
CA LEU A 601 16.10 -25.76 20.43
C LEU A 601 17.19 -25.52 21.46
N LEU A 602 18.40 -25.26 20.98
CA LEU A 602 19.59 -25.00 21.78
C LEU A 602 20.30 -23.75 21.25
N GLU A 603 20.68 -22.83 22.13
CA GLU A 603 21.50 -21.65 21.81
C GLU A 603 22.83 -21.70 22.54
N ILE A 604 23.89 -21.25 21.87
CA ILE A 604 25.14 -20.86 22.51
C ILE A 604 25.10 -19.33 22.67
N ARG A 605 25.26 -18.82 23.89
CA ARG A 605 25.39 -17.39 24.16
C ARG A 605 26.72 -17.10 24.84
N ALA A 606 27.35 -15.95 24.59
CA ALA A 606 28.53 -15.48 25.32
C ALA A 606 28.65 -13.95 25.27
N ASP A 607 29.56 -13.40 26.08
CA ASP A 607 29.97 -11.99 25.96
C ASP A 607 31.06 -11.85 24.90
N ILE A 608 30.97 -10.85 24.02
CA ILE A 608 31.98 -10.53 22.99
C ILE A 608 33.16 -9.80 23.64
N PHE A 609 33.77 -10.43 24.62
CA PHE A 609 34.85 -9.92 25.45
C PHE A 609 35.80 -11.07 25.80
N ASP A 610 37.10 -10.87 25.61
CA ASP A 610 38.09 -11.93 25.82
C ASP A 610 38.33 -12.25 27.32
N SER A 611 38.48 -13.54 27.63
CA SER A 611 38.57 -14.09 28.98
C SER A 611 40.01 -14.27 29.48
N THR A 612 41.04 -13.95 28.67
CA THR A 612 42.46 -14.25 28.98
C THR A 612 43.20 -13.18 29.79
N GLY A 613 42.48 -12.16 30.29
CA GLY A 613 43.00 -11.11 31.18
C GLY A 613 43.27 -9.76 30.50
N THR A 614 43.45 -9.74 29.19
CA THR A 614 43.39 -8.53 28.34
C THR A 614 42.26 -8.72 27.33
N ASN A 615 41.55 -7.64 26.94
CA ASN A 615 40.51 -7.75 25.93
C ASN A 615 41.12 -7.72 24.53
N ASN A 616 41.38 -8.90 23.96
CA ASN A 616 41.98 -9.07 22.64
C ASN A 616 40.98 -8.98 21.46
N VAL A 617 39.69 -8.76 21.76
CA VAL A 617 38.64 -8.57 20.76
C VAL A 617 38.85 -7.24 20.02
N ALA A 618 38.86 -7.27 18.69
CA ALA A 618 39.01 -6.10 17.83
C ALA A 618 37.94 -6.05 16.73
N ALA A 619 37.67 -4.85 16.22
CA ALA A 619 36.76 -4.69 15.08
C ALA A 619 37.29 -5.41 13.83
N ASN A 620 36.37 -6.00 13.08
CA ASN A 620 36.55 -6.79 11.86
C ASN A 620 37.15 -8.19 12.02
N GLN A 621 37.39 -8.68 13.25
CA GLN A 621 37.65 -10.10 13.49
C GLN A 621 36.39 -10.94 13.27
N THR A 622 36.56 -12.21 12.91
CA THR A 622 35.47 -13.14 12.62
C THR A 622 35.58 -14.44 13.41
N PHE A 623 34.43 -15.01 13.79
CA PHE A 623 34.38 -16.28 14.52
C PHE A 623 33.06 -17.04 14.29
N ALA A 624 33.02 -18.32 14.59
CA ALA A 624 31.79 -19.12 14.65
C ALA A 624 31.80 -20.02 15.89
N ALA A 625 30.73 -19.95 16.70
CA ALA A 625 30.54 -20.89 17.81
C ALA A 625 30.24 -22.30 17.29
N GLN A 626 30.72 -23.33 17.98
CA GLN A 626 30.52 -24.72 17.59
C GLN A 626 30.15 -25.60 18.80
N ILE A 627 29.50 -26.72 18.48
CA ILE A 627 29.39 -27.88 19.36
C ILE A 627 30.38 -28.92 18.84
N ALA A 628 31.40 -29.24 19.63
CA ALA A 628 32.40 -30.25 19.30
C ALA A 628 31.81 -31.67 19.42
N VAL A 629 32.56 -32.67 18.94
CA VAL A 629 32.15 -34.08 19.03
C VAL A 629 32.01 -34.51 20.49
N GLY A 630 30.83 -35.05 20.84
CA GLY A 630 30.56 -35.62 22.15
C GLY A 630 31.25 -36.97 22.37
N SER A 631 31.32 -37.43 23.61
CA SER A 631 31.93 -38.71 23.98
C SER A 631 31.09 -39.43 25.04
N SER A 632 30.35 -40.46 24.64
CA SER A 632 29.41 -41.21 25.50
C SER A 632 28.56 -40.29 26.38
N ASN A 633 28.10 -39.17 25.81
CA ASN A 633 27.51 -38.05 26.54
C ASN A 633 25.98 -37.99 26.43
N VAL A 634 25.37 -38.89 25.67
CA VAL A 634 23.92 -39.00 25.53
C VAL A 634 23.48 -40.40 25.95
N GLN A 635 22.62 -40.48 26.95
CA GLN A 635 22.01 -41.72 27.41
C GLN A 635 20.70 -41.98 26.68
N ARG A 636 20.55 -43.18 26.13
CA ARG A 636 19.28 -43.72 25.65
C ARG A 636 18.44 -44.19 26.83
N LEU A 637 17.23 -43.69 27.02
CA LEU A 637 16.44 -43.96 28.24
C LEU A 637 15.61 -45.26 28.19
N THR A 638 15.58 -45.95 27.05
CA THR A 638 14.94 -47.27 26.89
C THR A 638 15.99 -48.37 26.79
N THR A 639 16.98 -48.25 25.91
CA THR A 639 18.05 -49.27 25.74
C THR A 639 19.20 -49.13 26.75
N LEU A 640 19.29 -47.98 27.44
CA LEU A 640 20.22 -47.69 28.54
C LEU A 640 21.72 -47.58 28.19
N ASP A 641 22.09 -47.74 26.91
CA ASP A 641 23.45 -47.48 26.41
C ASP A 641 23.72 -45.99 26.15
N TYR A 642 25.00 -45.64 25.98
CA TYR A 642 25.47 -44.28 25.74
C TYR A 642 26.01 -44.11 24.32
N VAL A 643 25.63 -43.00 23.68
CA VAL A 643 26.10 -42.62 22.34
C VAL A 643 26.72 -41.24 22.33
N ASN A 644 27.49 -40.93 21.28
CA ASN A 644 28.08 -39.61 21.06
C ASN A 644 27.02 -38.67 20.46
N GLY A 645 26.79 -37.52 21.09
CA GLY A 645 25.88 -36.50 20.59
C GLY A 645 26.44 -35.08 20.73
N PRO A 646 26.73 -34.35 19.64
CA PRO A 646 26.74 -34.84 18.25
C PRO A 646 27.93 -35.76 17.96
N SER A 647 27.80 -36.62 16.94
CA SER A 647 28.85 -37.51 16.45
C SER A 647 29.87 -36.84 15.51
N SER A 648 29.58 -35.60 15.07
CA SER A 648 30.46 -34.74 14.28
C SER A 648 30.39 -33.32 14.82
N VAL A 649 31.41 -32.49 14.58
CA VAL A 649 31.37 -31.06 14.92
C VAL A 649 30.17 -30.40 14.24
N LYS A 650 29.47 -29.52 14.95
CA LYS A 650 28.36 -28.69 14.44
C LYS A 650 28.73 -27.22 14.61
N THR A 651 29.07 -26.58 13.50
CA THR A 651 29.47 -25.17 13.46
C THR A 651 28.28 -24.27 13.19
N GLY A 652 28.22 -23.13 13.89
CA GLY A 652 27.28 -22.04 13.68
C GLY A 652 27.51 -21.31 12.35
N THR A 653 27.07 -20.06 12.26
CA THR A 653 27.42 -19.18 11.15
C THR A 653 28.57 -18.27 11.57
N THR A 654 29.43 -17.89 10.63
CA THR A 654 30.50 -16.91 10.90
C THR A 654 29.89 -15.54 11.20
N LEU A 655 30.29 -14.96 12.33
CA LEU A 655 29.93 -13.62 12.80
C LEU A 655 31.14 -12.70 12.69
N THR A 656 30.90 -11.41 12.43
CA THR A 656 31.95 -10.39 12.36
C THR A 656 31.83 -9.43 13.53
N ILE A 657 32.90 -9.19 14.26
CA ILE A 657 32.92 -8.21 15.34
C ILE A 657 32.98 -6.81 14.74
N LYS A 658 32.12 -5.89 15.18
CA LYS A 658 32.13 -4.49 14.74
C LYS A 658 32.03 -3.52 15.92
N THR A 659 32.49 -2.30 15.67
CA THR A 659 32.21 -1.10 16.47
C THR A 659 31.37 -0.14 15.63
N GLY A 660 30.54 0.67 16.26
CA GLY A 660 29.81 1.75 15.60
C GLY A 660 30.74 2.80 14.98
N SER A 661 30.27 3.47 13.93
CA SER A 661 30.94 4.63 13.36
C SER A 661 29.93 5.67 12.85
N LEU A 662 30.36 6.93 12.77
CA LEU A 662 29.60 8.03 12.20
C LEU A 662 30.18 8.45 10.85
N SER A 663 29.30 8.84 9.94
CA SER A 663 29.67 9.59 8.74
C SER A 663 28.77 10.82 8.59
N ALA A 664 29.29 11.85 7.93
CA ALA A 664 28.57 13.07 7.65
C ALA A 664 28.50 13.31 6.13
N GLY A 665 27.56 14.15 5.70
CA GLY A 665 27.39 14.52 4.29
C GLY A 665 26.75 15.89 4.12
N LYS A 666 26.95 16.51 2.95
CA LYS A 666 26.24 17.72 2.53
C LYS A 666 24.86 17.31 2.03
N TYR A 667 23.80 17.97 2.49
CA TYR A 667 22.46 17.73 1.94
C TYR A 667 22.34 18.41 0.57
N THR A 668 22.44 17.63 -0.51
CA THR A 668 22.49 18.14 -1.89
C THR A 668 21.18 18.75 -2.37
N GLY A 669 20.05 18.42 -1.74
CA GLY A 669 18.76 19.06 -1.99
C GLY A 669 18.69 20.52 -1.51
N TYR A 670 19.70 21.02 -0.79
CA TYR A 670 19.83 22.42 -0.44
C TYR A 670 21.01 23.05 -1.19
N ALA A 671 20.69 23.93 -2.15
CA ALA A 671 21.67 24.63 -2.97
C ALA A 671 22.38 25.75 -2.20
N ASN A 672 23.45 26.30 -2.78
CA ASN A 672 24.06 27.54 -2.30
C ASN A 672 23.01 28.67 -2.32
N GLN A 673 23.11 29.60 -1.38
CA GLN A 673 22.13 30.69 -1.24
C GLN A 673 22.77 32.04 -1.49
N SER A 674 21.95 32.94 -2.00
CA SER A 674 22.25 34.36 -2.08
C SER A 674 21.25 35.13 -1.25
N VAL A 675 21.72 35.96 -0.33
CA VAL A 675 20.90 36.63 0.68
C VAL A 675 21.26 38.10 0.74
N VAL A 676 20.30 38.96 1.04
CA VAL A 676 20.62 40.33 1.45
C VAL A 676 21.07 40.38 2.88
N ASP A 677 21.81 41.43 3.21
CA ASP A 677 22.21 41.80 4.56
C ASP A 677 21.63 43.17 4.95
N PRO A 678 21.25 43.37 6.24
CA PRO A 678 21.08 42.34 7.25
C PRO A 678 19.83 41.48 6.98
N LYS A 679 19.86 40.19 7.33
CA LYS A 679 18.68 39.31 7.24
C LYS A 679 18.62 38.30 8.36
N ASN A 680 17.50 38.28 9.06
CA ASN A 680 17.30 37.40 10.21
C ASN A 680 16.80 36.01 9.78
N ASN A 681 17.14 35.00 10.59
CA ASN A 681 16.64 33.63 10.50
C ASN A 681 16.82 32.98 9.11
N VAL A 682 18.03 33.10 8.58
CA VAL A 682 18.47 32.50 7.32
C VAL A 682 18.98 31.08 7.60
N LYS A 683 18.53 30.10 6.80
CA LYS A 683 19.14 28.77 6.81
C LYS A 683 20.48 28.83 6.08
N VAL A 684 21.57 28.82 6.82
CA VAL A 684 22.93 29.01 6.28
C VAL A 684 23.63 27.69 5.93
N GLY A 685 23.08 26.54 6.33
CA GLY A 685 23.62 25.23 5.95
C GLY A 685 22.65 24.07 6.15
N HIS A 686 22.89 22.98 5.43
CA HIS A 686 22.13 21.73 5.59
C HIS A 686 23.03 20.52 5.33
N PHE A 687 23.17 19.68 6.35
CA PHE A 687 24.02 18.49 6.40
C PHE A 687 23.21 17.24 6.78
N THR A 688 23.86 16.08 6.67
CA THR A 688 23.35 14.79 7.11
C THR A 688 24.37 14.10 7.99
N ILE A 689 23.92 13.35 8.99
CA ILE A 689 24.72 12.44 9.83
C ILE A 689 24.15 11.03 9.74
N THR A 690 25.02 10.03 9.60
CA THR A 690 24.62 8.63 9.44
C THR A 690 25.39 7.75 10.41
N ALA A 691 24.68 6.86 11.12
CA ALA A 691 25.28 5.80 11.92
C ALA A 691 25.46 4.53 11.07
N ALA A 692 26.56 3.82 11.30
CA ALA A 692 26.84 2.52 10.67
C ALA A 692 25.79 1.45 11.02
N SER A 693 25.92 0.26 10.42
CA SER A 693 25.01 -0.87 10.62
C SER A 693 25.19 -1.62 11.94
N SER A 694 26.31 -1.42 12.62
CA SER A 694 26.71 -2.21 13.79
C SER A 694 25.88 -1.87 15.02
N GLU A 695 25.86 -0.61 15.43
CA GLU A 695 25.19 -0.15 16.65
C GLU A 695 24.80 1.33 16.60
N ASP A 696 23.90 1.70 17.51
CA ASP A 696 23.43 3.07 17.67
C ASP A 696 24.57 3.96 18.20
N VAL A 697 24.48 5.27 17.92
CA VAL A 697 25.46 6.24 18.38
C VAL A 697 24.77 7.37 19.14
N ASN A 698 25.19 7.63 20.36
CA ASN A 698 24.73 8.77 21.16
C ASN A 698 25.54 10.01 20.75
N ILE A 699 24.91 10.94 20.02
CA ILE A 699 25.55 12.14 19.49
C ILE A 699 25.67 13.18 20.60
N SER A 700 26.90 13.53 20.95
CA SER A 700 27.23 14.45 22.05
C SER A 700 27.53 15.87 21.60
N SER A 701 28.01 16.05 20.36
CA SER A 701 28.18 17.36 19.76
C SER A 701 28.06 17.34 18.25
N VAL A 702 27.65 18.49 17.71
CA VAL A 702 27.85 18.84 16.32
C VAL A 702 28.67 20.10 16.23
N ASP A 703 29.68 20.09 15.37
CA ASP A 703 30.63 21.17 15.20
C ASP A 703 30.36 21.84 13.86
N ILE A 704 30.15 23.15 13.88
CA ILE A 704 30.01 23.97 12.68
C ILE A 704 31.13 25.01 12.69
N MET A 705 31.80 25.18 11.56
CA MET A 705 32.80 26.22 11.39
C MET A 705 32.56 26.95 10.06
N PRO A 706 32.29 28.26 10.07
CA PRO A 706 32.33 29.08 8.87
C PRO A 706 33.75 29.15 8.30
N GLN A 707 33.84 29.18 6.98
CA GLN A 707 35.07 29.37 6.21
C GLN A 707 34.82 30.38 5.10
N LEU A 708 35.63 31.44 5.08
CA LEU A 708 35.64 32.43 4.02
C LEU A 708 35.93 31.77 2.64
N VAL A 709 35.15 32.15 1.63
CA VAL A 709 35.32 31.71 0.24
C VAL A 709 35.91 32.85 -0.61
N SER A 710 35.37 34.05 -0.48
CA SER A 710 35.81 35.29 -1.14
C SER A 710 35.39 36.52 -0.34
N GLY A 711 36.17 37.61 -0.41
CA GLY A 711 35.95 38.83 0.40
C GLY A 711 37.01 39.02 1.48
N THR A 712 37.03 40.17 2.15
CA THR A 712 37.84 40.39 3.38
C THR A 712 36.97 40.56 4.63
N SER A 713 35.64 40.44 4.49
CA SER A 713 34.62 40.83 5.48
C SER A 713 33.34 39.96 5.42
N PHE A 714 33.44 38.67 5.02
CA PHE A 714 32.42 37.67 5.40
C PHE A 714 33.02 36.72 6.42
N ASP A 715 33.14 37.17 7.66
CA ASP A 715 33.59 36.33 8.76
C ASP A 715 32.43 35.70 9.55
N GLY A 716 32.70 34.58 10.22
CA GLY A 716 31.76 33.89 11.10
C GLY A 716 31.18 34.76 12.24
N GLY A 717 31.83 35.86 12.58
CA GLY A 717 31.34 36.86 13.53
C GLY A 717 30.15 37.66 12.99
N GLU A 718 29.87 37.60 11.69
CA GLU A 718 28.71 38.23 11.04
C GLU A 718 27.53 37.25 10.88
N LEU A 719 27.68 35.99 11.33
CA LEU A 719 26.59 35.03 11.51
C LEU A 719 26.11 35.03 12.96
N ASP A 720 25.26 35.99 13.28
CA ASP A 720 24.70 36.17 14.61
C ASP A 720 23.56 35.20 14.91
N ASP A 721 23.27 35.00 16.19
CA ASP A 721 22.16 34.17 16.68
C ASP A 721 22.06 32.80 16.00
N SER A 722 23.21 32.13 15.83
CA SER A 722 23.31 30.84 15.15
C SER A 722 22.81 29.69 16.01
N TYR A 723 22.03 28.78 15.43
CA TYR A 723 21.55 27.56 16.07
C TYR A 723 21.41 26.40 15.07
N VAL A 724 21.40 25.17 15.57
CA VAL A 724 21.20 23.97 14.77
C VAL A 724 19.86 23.31 15.07
N VAL A 725 19.25 22.75 14.04
CA VAL A 725 18.01 21.97 14.11
C VAL A 725 18.29 20.58 13.55
N ILE A 726 18.07 19.56 14.36
CA ILE A 726 18.23 18.16 13.97
C ILE A 726 16.86 17.57 13.64
N LYS A 727 16.75 16.97 12.46
CA LYS A 727 15.55 16.27 12.02
C LYS A 727 15.84 14.79 11.83
N ASN A 728 14.90 13.94 12.24
CA ASN A 728 15.01 12.51 12.01
C ASN A 728 14.78 12.13 10.53
N ASP A 729 14.87 10.84 10.22
CA ASP A 729 14.67 10.28 8.88
C ASP A 729 13.24 10.45 8.33
N LEU A 730 12.28 10.82 9.18
CA LEU A 730 10.90 11.16 8.81
C LEU A 730 10.70 12.68 8.61
N GLY A 731 11.76 13.48 8.78
CA GLY A 731 11.73 14.93 8.65
C GLY A 731 11.19 15.68 9.88
N ALA A 732 10.92 14.99 10.99
CA ALA A 732 10.48 15.61 12.24
C ALA A 732 11.66 16.18 13.02
N THR A 733 11.53 17.41 13.53
CA THR A 733 12.53 18.02 14.42
C THR A 733 12.59 17.27 15.75
N ILE A 734 13.78 16.79 16.11
CA ILE A 734 14.03 16.08 17.37
C ILE A 734 14.89 16.88 18.35
N TYR A 735 15.62 17.88 17.85
CA TYR A 735 16.47 18.72 18.68
C TYR A 735 16.65 20.09 18.03
N THR A 736 16.63 21.14 18.84
CA THR A 736 17.02 22.51 18.48
C THR A 736 18.01 22.98 19.52
N SER A 737 19.20 23.43 19.10
CA SER A 737 20.20 23.90 20.05
C SER A 737 19.81 25.24 20.67
N PRO A 738 20.37 25.58 21.84
CA PRO A 738 20.45 26.98 22.25
C PRO A 738 21.10 27.84 21.16
N ILE A 739 20.69 29.10 21.12
CA ILE A 739 21.25 30.12 20.22
C ILE A 739 22.64 30.51 20.70
N LYS A 740 23.59 30.62 19.78
CA LYS A 740 24.90 31.24 19.99
C LYS A 740 24.91 32.62 19.38
N ALA A 741 25.31 33.62 20.17
CA ALA A 741 25.30 35.01 19.74
C ALA A 741 26.13 35.25 18.47
N ALA A 742 27.26 34.56 18.30
CA ALA A 742 28.10 34.63 17.11
C ALA A 742 28.83 33.30 16.86
N MET A 743 29.28 33.07 15.62
CA MET A 743 30.10 31.92 15.23
C MET A 743 31.58 32.32 15.13
N SER A 744 32.49 31.36 15.29
CA SER A 744 33.93 31.61 15.16
C SER A 744 34.52 30.98 13.90
N GLU A 745 35.36 31.73 13.18
CA GLU A 745 36.14 31.22 12.04
C GLU A 745 37.46 30.55 12.44
N SER A 746 37.97 30.91 13.62
CA SER A 746 39.27 30.44 14.12
C SER A 746 39.15 29.20 15.01
N ALA A 747 37.93 28.86 15.45
CA ALA A 747 37.63 27.67 16.22
C ALA A 747 36.23 27.13 15.84
N SER A 748 36.10 25.80 15.74
CA SER A 748 34.80 25.19 15.48
C SER A 748 33.80 25.54 16.58
N SER A 749 32.63 26.02 16.18
CA SER A 749 31.53 26.32 17.09
C SER A 749 30.81 25.02 17.44
N SER A 750 31.17 24.43 18.58
CA SER A 750 30.59 23.17 19.04
C SER A 750 29.23 23.35 19.70
N PHE A 751 28.18 22.74 19.14
CA PHE A 751 26.85 22.69 19.75
C PHE A 751 26.71 21.36 20.49
N SER A 752 26.55 21.42 21.82
CA SER A 752 26.31 20.21 22.60
C SER A 752 24.93 19.66 22.28
N THR A 753 24.87 18.37 21.96
CA THR A 753 23.63 17.63 21.67
C THR A 753 23.50 16.45 22.61
N ASN A 754 22.31 15.87 22.71
CA ASN A 754 22.11 14.62 23.43
C ASN A 754 20.93 13.85 22.80
N PHE A 755 21.21 13.09 21.76
CA PHE A 755 20.23 12.20 21.14
C PHE A 755 20.90 10.94 20.59
N THR A 756 20.13 9.85 20.55
CA THR A 756 20.56 8.60 19.92
C THR A 756 20.27 8.65 18.43
N LEU A 757 21.29 8.45 17.61
CA LEU A 757 21.17 8.15 16.19
C LEU A 757 21.15 6.63 16.03
N PRO A 758 19.99 6.04 15.68
CA PRO A 758 19.91 4.59 15.53
C PRO A 758 20.79 4.10 14.38
N LYS A 759 21.33 2.88 14.49
CA LYS A 759 22.10 2.25 13.43
C LYS A 759 21.35 2.21 12.10
N ASN A 760 22.05 2.35 10.98
CA ASN A 760 21.48 2.46 9.63
C ASN A 760 20.52 3.66 9.41
N LYS A 761 20.52 4.68 10.28
CA LYS A 761 19.71 5.88 10.09
C LYS A 761 20.56 7.08 9.72
N THR A 762 19.96 7.94 8.90
CA THR A 762 20.51 9.23 8.50
C THR A 762 19.59 10.34 9.01
N TYR A 763 20.12 11.23 9.83
CA TYR A 763 19.41 12.43 10.30
C TYR A 763 19.93 13.67 9.59
N GLN A 764 19.07 14.66 9.47
CA GLN A 764 19.38 15.95 8.86
C GLN A 764 19.78 16.98 9.93
N VAL A 765 20.72 17.84 9.59
CA VAL A 765 21.21 18.93 10.44
C VAL A 765 21.09 20.23 9.66
N GLU A 766 20.13 21.07 10.03
CA GLU A 766 19.97 22.41 9.50
C GLU A 766 20.69 23.42 10.39
N VAL A 767 21.38 24.39 9.79
CA VAL A 767 22.04 25.49 10.49
C VAL A 767 21.31 26.78 10.14
N TRP A 768 20.89 27.52 11.14
CA TRP A 768 20.15 28.78 11.02
C TRP A 768 20.92 29.89 11.72
N ALA A 769 20.92 31.08 11.14
CA ALA A 769 21.62 32.26 11.68
C ALA A 769 20.97 33.55 11.17
N ASN A 770 21.23 34.66 11.83
CA ASN A 770 21.07 36.00 11.25
C ASN A 770 22.35 36.35 10.45
N VAL A 771 22.19 37.11 9.38
CA VAL A 771 23.29 37.67 8.58
C VAL A 771 23.36 39.16 8.89
N ASP A 772 24.48 39.64 9.42
CA ASP A 772 24.64 41.04 9.83
C ASP A 772 24.94 41.99 8.64
N SER A 773 24.68 43.28 8.85
CA SER A 773 24.79 44.42 7.94
C SER A 773 26.23 44.87 7.60
N GLY A 774 27.26 44.20 8.13
CA GLY A 774 28.68 44.54 7.92
C GLY A 774 29.29 43.99 6.62
N ILE A 775 28.52 43.22 5.86
CA ILE A 775 28.98 42.41 4.73
C ILE A 775 28.89 43.22 3.42
N THR A 776 29.87 43.08 2.50
CA THR A 776 29.83 43.76 1.20
C THR A 776 29.26 42.87 0.08
N ALA A 777 28.61 43.47 -0.93
CA ALA A 777 28.18 42.70 -2.10
C ALA A 777 29.39 42.03 -2.76
N THR A 778 29.35 40.70 -2.97
CA THR A 778 30.41 39.75 -3.41
C THR A 778 31.09 38.90 -2.33
N ASP A 779 30.82 39.20 -1.06
CA ASP A 779 31.33 38.43 0.08
C ASP A 779 30.60 37.07 0.22
N ALA A 780 31.35 36.00 0.52
CA ALA A 780 30.79 34.66 0.63
C ALA A 780 31.47 33.77 1.68
N VAL A 781 30.65 33.05 2.46
CA VAL A 781 31.07 32.04 3.45
C VAL A 781 30.55 30.67 3.08
N ARG A 782 31.27 29.62 3.46
CA ARG A 782 30.74 28.25 3.48
C ARG A 782 30.86 27.66 4.87
N LEU A 783 29.96 26.76 5.22
CA LEU A 783 30.05 26.04 6.50
C LEU A 783 30.79 24.71 6.29
N VAL A 784 31.62 24.32 7.24
CA VAL A 784 32.08 22.94 7.40
C VAL A 784 31.48 22.32 8.66
N PHE A 785 31.27 21.01 8.61
CA PHE A 785 30.51 20.27 9.61
C PHE A 785 31.21 18.97 10.01
N SER A 786 31.17 18.65 11.29
CA SER A 786 31.45 17.31 11.82
C SER A 786 30.52 17.00 12.99
N ALA A 787 30.36 15.72 13.32
CA ALA A 787 29.62 15.27 14.48
C ALA A 787 30.46 14.31 15.31
N THR A 788 30.33 14.40 16.64
CA THR A 788 30.98 13.49 17.58
C THR A 788 29.92 12.82 18.45
N GLY A 789 30.14 11.55 18.74
CA GLY A 789 29.30 10.78 19.64
C GLY A 789 30.03 9.59 20.26
N THR A 790 29.30 8.86 21.09
CA THR A 790 29.76 7.62 21.70
C THR A 790 28.83 6.49 21.26
N THR A 791 29.41 5.43 20.72
CA THR A 791 28.68 4.22 20.32
C THR A 791 28.01 3.56 21.53
N ALA A 792 26.77 3.09 21.37
CA ALA A 792 25.90 2.75 22.49
C ALA A 792 26.28 1.45 23.22
N GLY A 793 26.76 0.44 22.50
CA GLY A 793 27.21 -0.84 23.04
C GLY A 793 28.72 -0.88 23.30
N SER A 794 29.54 -0.63 22.27
CA SER A 794 31.00 -0.72 22.41
C SER A 794 31.64 0.44 23.17
N SER A 795 30.87 1.47 23.56
CA SER A 795 31.32 2.60 24.38
C SER A 795 32.56 3.33 23.81
N THR A 796 32.72 3.28 22.49
CA THR A 796 33.85 3.88 21.76
C THR A 796 33.44 5.23 21.19
N SER A 797 34.33 6.22 21.29
CA SER A 797 34.13 7.53 20.66
C SER A 797 34.17 7.40 19.13
N SER A 798 33.23 8.06 18.46
CA SER A 798 33.20 8.15 17.01
C SER A 798 33.01 9.60 16.59
N THR A 799 33.84 10.05 15.66
CA THR A 799 33.75 11.38 15.04
C THR A 799 33.66 11.20 13.54
N SER A 800 32.72 11.89 12.90
CA SER A 800 32.63 11.89 11.44
C SER A 800 33.78 12.68 10.83
N ASP A 801 34.12 12.35 9.58
CA ASP A 801 34.97 13.23 8.78
C ASP A 801 34.32 14.62 8.61
N VAL A 802 35.18 15.63 8.40
CA VAL A 802 34.74 17.01 8.16
C VAL A 802 34.16 17.15 6.75
N VAL A 803 32.97 17.73 6.65
CA VAL A 803 32.24 17.89 5.38
C VAL A 803 32.04 19.35 5.06
N VAL A 804 32.29 19.72 3.79
CA VAL A 804 32.02 21.06 3.26
C VAL A 804 30.57 21.19 2.82
N GLY A 805 29.89 22.22 3.33
CA GLY A 805 28.47 22.48 3.14
C GLY A 805 28.14 23.45 2.00
N GLN A 806 27.03 24.17 2.15
CA GLN A 806 26.58 25.19 1.22
C GLN A 806 27.38 26.49 1.40
N THR A 807 27.50 27.24 0.30
CA THR A 807 28.01 28.61 0.30
C THR A 807 26.83 29.58 0.41
N ILE A 808 26.97 30.59 1.28
CA ILE A 808 26.08 31.72 1.43
C ILE A 808 26.82 32.95 0.91
N THR A 809 26.18 33.71 0.01
CA THR A 809 26.76 34.89 -0.61
C THR A 809 25.86 36.09 -0.35
N SER A 810 26.44 37.23 0.07
CA SER A 810 25.70 38.48 0.14
C SER A 810 25.41 39.03 -1.26
N GLN A 811 24.18 39.50 -1.44
CA GLN A 811 23.71 40.24 -2.62
C GLN A 811 22.99 41.50 -2.18
N THR A 812 22.93 42.49 -3.07
CA THR A 812 22.05 43.64 -2.89
C THR A 812 20.64 43.30 -3.40
N GLY A 813 19.62 43.62 -2.60
CA GLY A 813 18.23 43.53 -3.03
C GLY A 813 17.99 44.40 -4.26
N SER A 814 17.25 43.89 -5.25
CA SER A 814 16.93 44.67 -6.45
C SER A 814 15.45 44.52 -6.83
N LEU A 815 14.80 45.65 -7.11
CA LEU A 815 13.46 45.68 -7.68
C LEU A 815 13.54 46.06 -9.16
N SER A 816 13.38 45.08 -10.05
CA SER A 816 13.41 45.34 -11.49
C SER A 816 12.03 45.73 -12.02
N LYS A 817 12.01 46.61 -13.03
CA LYS A 817 10.80 47.10 -13.70
C LYS A 817 10.84 46.82 -15.20
N ALA A 818 9.69 46.53 -15.80
CA ALA A 818 9.55 46.35 -17.25
C ALA A 818 8.14 46.74 -17.71
N ASN A 819 7.97 46.97 -19.02
CA ASN A 819 6.62 47.09 -19.60
C ASN A 819 5.90 45.75 -19.53
N GLY A 820 4.61 45.79 -19.26
CA GLY A 820 3.71 44.67 -19.50
C GLY A 820 3.21 44.65 -20.95
N SER A 821 2.06 44.01 -21.16
CA SER A 821 1.34 44.05 -22.43
C SER A 821 0.70 45.43 -22.65
N LEU A 822 1.22 46.18 -23.60
CA LEU A 822 0.74 47.53 -23.93
C LEU A 822 -0.44 47.49 -24.91
N PRO A 823 -1.59 48.11 -24.60
CA PRO A 823 -2.68 48.27 -25.56
C PRO A 823 -2.22 49.02 -26.82
N ALA A 824 -2.67 48.61 -28.01
CA ALA A 824 -2.34 49.31 -29.26
C ALA A 824 -2.94 50.73 -29.29
N ALA A 825 -2.31 51.63 -30.06
CA ALA A 825 -2.87 52.97 -30.31
C ALA A 825 -4.28 52.87 -30.93
N ARG A 826 -5.20 53.72 -30.50
CA ARG A 826 -6.62 53.63 -30.88
C ARG A 826 -7.38 54.94 -30.68
N LEU A 827 -8.51 55.07 -31.39
CA LEU A 827 -9.56 56.03 -31.08
C LEU A 827 -10.42 55.53 -29.92
N ILE A 828 -10.77 56.40 -28.99
CA ILE A 828 -11.59 56.07 -27.82
C ILE A 828 -12.60 57.18 -27.58
N ASN A 829 -13.83 56.80 -27.24
CA ASN A 829 -14.85 57.75 -26.86
C ASN A 829 -14.62 58.30 -25.45
N GLY A 830 -14.74 59.61 -25.29
CA GLY A 830 -14.77 60.27 -23.99
C GLY A 830 -15.84 59.67 -23.05
N GLY A 831 -15.61 59.79 -21.74
CA GLY A 831 -16.51 59.26 -20.70
C GLY A 831 -16.33 57.77 -20.39
N THR A 832 -15.31 57.10 -20.93
CA THR A 832 -15.02 55.69 -20.70
C THR A 832 -13.78 55.47 -19.84
N THR A 833 -13.69 54.31 -19.18
CA THR A 833 -12.48 53.87 -18.47
C THR A 833 -11.76 52.80 -19.28
N VAL A 834 -10.47 53.01 -19.53
CA VAL A 834 -9.65 52.10 -20.35
C VAL A 834 -8.29 51.89 -19.72
N THR A 835 -7.66 50.73 -19.92
CA THR A 835 -6.24 50.56 -19.56
C THR A 835 -5.37 51.38 -20.50
N GLY A 836 -4.61 52.33 -19.94
CA GLY A 836 -3.71 53.21 -20.69
C GLY A 836 -2.26 52.71 -20.70
N TYR A 837 -1.81 52.08 -19.62
CA TYR A 837 -0.45 51.56 -19.50
C TYR A 837 -0.38 50.35 -18.56
N GLN A 838 0.61 49.46 -18.77
CA GLN A 838 0.87 48.29 -17.94
C GLN A 838 2.38 48.14 -17.70
N PHE A 839 2.78 47.85 -16.47
CA PHE A 839 4.16 47.57 -16.09
C PHE A 839 4.24 46.39 -15.11
N THR A 840 5.43 45.82 -14.99
CA THR A 840 5.71 44.74 -14.04
C THR A 840 6.84 45.12 -13.10
N LEU A 841 6.75 44.68 -11.84
CA LEU A 841 7.83 44.80 -10.85
C LEU A 841 8.25 43.41 -10.37
N THR A 842 9.56 43.14 -10.32
CA THR A 842 10.10 41.84 -9.86
C THR A 842 11.12 42.05 -8.73
N PRO A 843 10.77 41.68 -7.48
CA PRO A 843 11.69 41.69 -6.36
C PRO A 843 12.70 40.54 -6.48
N THR A 844 13.99 40.82 -6.29
CA THR A 844 15.08 39.82 -6.30
C THR A 844 15.95 40.02 -5.06
N TYR A 845 16.36 38.91 -4.44
CA TYR A 845 17.13 38.79 -3.20
C TYR A 845 16.45 39.33 -1.92
N ASP A 846 15.53 40.29 -2.06
CA ASP A 846 14.77 40.89 -0.96
C ASP A 846 13.28 41.07 -1.27
N ASP A 847 12.51 41.26 -0.19
CA ASP A 847 11.13 41.75 -0.24
C ASP A 847 11.12 43.28 -0.30
N PHE A 848 10.15 43.86 -1.03
CA PHE A 848 10.01 45.31 -1.16
C PHE A 848 8.60 45.76 -0.85
N TYR A 849 8.43 46.93 -0.27
CA TYR A 849 7.14 47.60 -0.13
C TYR A 849 7.06 48.74 -1.14
N LEU A 850 6.08 48.69 -2.04
CA LEU A 850 5.78 49.78 -2.97
C LEU A 850 4.95 50.84 -2.23
N ASP A 851 5.49 52.04 -2.10
CA ASP A 851 4.87 53.14 -1.37
C ASP A 851 4.17 54.14 -2.30
N GLU A 852 4.76 54.39 -3.46
CA GLU A 852 4.29 55.38 -4.43
C GLU A 852 4.62 54.99 -5.87
N VAL A 853 3.70 55.30 -6.80
CA VAL A 853 3.92 55.17 -8.26
C VAL A 853 3.71 56.53 -8.90
N TYR A 854 4.71 57.02 -9.62
CA TYR A 854 4.64 58.28 -10.37
C TYR A 854 4.37 58.01 -11.84
N VAL A 855 3.41 58.73 -12.41
CA VAL A 855 3.08 58.65 -13.84
C VAL A 855 2.96 60.03 -14.43
N ASP A 856 3.22 60.16 -15.72
CA ASP A 856 2.99 61.36 -16.51
C ASP A 856 2.29 61.06 -17.84
N LEU A 857 1.74 62.08 -18.46
CA LEU A 857 1.20 62.02 -19.81
C LEU A 857 2.26 62.51 -20.80
N SER A 858 2.33 61.88 -21.98
CA SER A 858 3.30 62.29 -23.02
C SER A 858 3.10 63.70 -23.57
N SER A 859 1.93 64.28 -23.34
CA SER A 859 1.50 65.59 -23.84
C SER A 859 0.83 66.36 -22.69
N THR A 860 1.24 67.62 -22.52
CA THR A 860 0.64 68.54 -21.54
C THR A 860 -0.36 69.50 -22.18
N THR A 861 -0.63 69.37 -23.48
CA THR A 861 -1.64 70.17 -24.17
C THR A 861 -2.99 70.01 -23.47
N ALA A 862 -3.75 71.11 -23.34
CA ALA A 862 -5.02 71.12 -22.62
C ALA A 862 -6.01 70.04 -23.11
N SER A 863 -6.05 69.78 -24.42
CA SER A 863 -6.86 68.71 -25.01
C SER A 863 -6.47 67.31 -24.52
N SER A 864 -5.20 67.09 -24.15
CA SER A 864 -4.66 65.79 -23.71
C SER A 864 -4.78 65.61 -22.18
N THR A 865 -4.42 66.63 -21.40
CA THR A 865 -4.56 66.58 -19.93
C THR A 865 -6.01 66.71 -19.48
N GLY A 866 -6.81 67.54 -20.15
CA GLY A 866 -8.24 67.69 -19.93
C GLY A 866 -9.06 66.46 -20.36
N ALA A 867 -8.51 65.61 -21.25
CA ALA A 867 -9.14 64.34 -21.62
C ALA A 867 -9.09 63.29 -20.50
N VAL A 868 -8.30 63.49 -19.44
CA VAL A 868 -8.19 62.56 -18.31
C VAL A 868 -8.92 63.14 -17.09
N SER A 869 -9.99 62.47 -16.68
CA SER A 869 -10.72 62.83 -15.46
C SER A 869 -10.04 62.29 -14.19
N ASN A 870 -9.53 61.06 -14.26
CA ASN A 870 -8.86 60.39 -13.13
C ASN A 870 -8.01 59.22 -13.64
N LEU A 871 -6.97 58.87 -12.90
CA LEU A 871 -6.19 57.64 -13.11
C LEU A 871 -6.44 56.66 -11.97
N ILE A 872 -6.41 55.37 -12.27
CA ILE A 872 -6.62 54.28 -11.31
C ILE A 872 -5.46 53.30 -11.44
N LEU A 873 -4.71 53.10 -10.36
CA LEU A 873 -3.67 52.08 -10.28
C LEU A 873 -4.30 50.77 -9.81
N LYS A 874 -4.06 49.68 -10.54
CA LYS A 874 -4.49 48.34 -10.18
C LYS A 874 -3.32 47.36 -10.16
N ASN A 875 -3.45 46.33 -9.34
CA ASN A 875 -2.65 45.12 -9.43
C ASN A 875 -3.61 43.95 -9.71
N GLY A 876 -3.45 43.33 -10.88
CA GLY A 876 -4.49 42.47 -11.45
C GLY A 876 -5.84 43.20 -11.59
N GLY A 877 -6.91 42.64 -11.04
CA GLY A 877 -8.24 43.26 -11.05
C GLY A 877 -8.52 44.24 -9.90
N THR A 878 -7.62 44.33 -8.91
CA THR A 878 -7.85 45.08 -7.66
C THR A 878 -7.34 46.51 -7.78
N THR A 879 -8.21 47.49 -7.50
CA THR A 879 -7.82 48.90 -7.36
C THR A 879 -6.99 49.11 -6.11
N LEU A 880 -5.78 49.64 -6.28
CA LEU A 880 -4.86 50.00 -5.20
C LEU A 880 -5.03 51.47 -4.79
N ALA A 881 -5.08 52.37 -5.76
CA ALA A 881 -5.19 53.80 -5.54
C ALA A 881 -5.78 54.53 -6.76
N SER A 882 -6.09 55.81 -6.58
CA SER A 882 -6.52 56.70 -7.66
C SER A 882 -5.83 58.05 -7.53
N ALA A 883 -5.58 58.72 -8.65
CA ALA A 883 -4.87 59.99 -8.70
C ALA A 883 -5.40 60.87 -9.83
N THR A 884 -5.52 62.17 -9.58
CA THR A 884 -5.86 63.16 -10.60
C THR A 884 -4.60 63.63 -11.33
N VAL A 885 -4.74 63.92 -12.62
CA VAL A 885 -3.64 64.46 -13.44
C VAL A 885 -3.54 65.97 -13.22
N SER A 886 -2.32 66.46 -12.98
CA SER A 886 -2.01 67.89 -12.97
C SER A 886 -2.20 68.49 -14.36
N SER A 887 -3.09 69.46 -14.51
CA SER A 887 -3.32 70.13 -15.81
C SER A 887 -2.11 70.95 -16.29
N THR A 888 -1.20 71.33 -15.38
CA THR A 888 0.01 72.11 -15.70
C THR A 888 1.19 71.23 -16.09
N THR A 889 1.36 70.08 -15.44
CA THR A 889 2.56 69.23 -15.61
C THR A 889 2.27 67.90 -16.29
N GLY A 890 1.00 67.50 -16.44
CA GLY A 890 0.61 66.18 -16.96
C GLY A 890 0.93 65.01 -16.03
N SER A 891 1.40 65.27 -14.81
CA SER A 891 1.85 64.24 -13.85
C SER A 891 0.76 63.87 -12.85
N ALA A 892 0.80 62.65 -12.33
CA ALA A 892 -0.01 62.15 -11.24
C ALA A 892 0.81 61.21 -10.34
N SER A 893 0.46 61.14 -9.06
CA SER A 893 1.10 60.21 -8.12
C SER A 893 0.08 59.41 -7.33
N PHE A 894 0.30 58.09 -7.28
CA PHE A 894 -0.46 57.16 -6.45
C PHE A 894 0.27 56.96 -5.11
N THR A 895 -0.17 57.68 -4.08
CA THR A 895 0.44 57.65 -2.74
C THR A 895 -0.25 56.67 -1.79
N GLY A 896 0.44 56.29 -0.72
CA GLY A 896 -0.13 55.51 0.39
C GLY A 896 -0.36 54.03 0.08
N LEU A 897 0.40 53.47 -0.87
CA LEU A 897 0.21 52.09 -1.34
C LEU A 897 0.59 51.04 -0.29
N ASN A 898 1.76 51.20 0.36
CA ASN A 898 2.34 50.28 1.34
C ASN A 898 2.18 48.79 0.95
N LEU A 899 2.39 48.48 -0.33
CA LEU A 899 2.10 47.17 -0.89
C LEU A 899 3.34 46.27 -0.80
N LEU A 900 3.23 45.17 -0.03
CA LEU A 900 4.29 44.15 0.03
C LEU A 900 4.42 43.41 -1.32
N MET A 901 5.64 43.37 -1.83
CA MET A 901 6.10 42.58 -2.95
C MET A 901 7.17 41.62 -2.46
N SER A 902 6.76 40.39 -2.11
CA SER A 902 7.70 39.38 -1.64
C SER A 902 8.50 38.78 -2.78
N GLN A 903 9.77 38.46 -2.52
CA GLN A 903 10.64 37.71 -3.42
C GLN A 903 9.98 36.39 -3.85
N ALA A 904 9.37 35.68 -2.89
CA ALA A 904 8.67 34.42 -3.14
C ALA A 904 7.43 34.58 -4.05
N GLY A 905 6.83 35.79 -4.08
CA GLY A 905 5.70 36.12 -4.94
C GLY A 905 6.09 36.37 -6.40
N GLY A 906 7.37 36.57 -6.70
CA GLY A 906 7.89 36.78 -8.05
C GLY A 906 7.38 38.07 -8.71
N THR A 907 7.31 38.06 -10.05
CA THR A 907 6.90 39.22 -10.86
C THR A 907 5.43 39.57 -10.67
N GLN A 908 5.15 40.83 -10.33
CA GLN A 908 3.79 41.37 -10.22
C GLN A 908 3.46 42.32 -11.37
N THR A 909 2.20 42.34 -11.81
CA THR A 909 1.73 43.14 -12.95
C THR A 909 0.76 44.22 -12.49
N PHE A 910 1.03 45.46 -12.89
CA PHE A 910 0.27 46.65 -12.54
C PHE A 910 -0.31 47.32 -13.79
N THR A 911 -1.55 47.79 -13.71
CA THR A 911 -2.17 48.60 -14.77
C THR A 911 -2.51 49.99 -14.27
N VAL A 912 -2.32 50.96 -15.15
CA VAL A 912 -2.82 52.32 -14.98
C VAL A 912 -4.00 52.49 -15.91
N ASP A 913 -5.19 52.42 -15.33
CA ASP A 913 -6.44 52.68 -16.03
C ASP A 913 -6.73 54.18 -16.04
N VAL A 914 -7.15 54.68 -17.19
CA VAL A 914 -7.47 56.08 -17.45
C VAL A 914 -8.99 56.21 -17.50
N VAL A 915 -9.56 57.05 -16.63
CA VAL A 915 -10.94 57.49 -16.72
C VAL A 915 -10.97 58.72 -17.61
N LEU A 916 -11.54 58.59 -18.80
CA LEU A 916 -11.58 59.66 -19.80
C LEU A 916 -12.71 60.64 -19.52
N ALA A 917 -12.43 61.93 -19.63
CA ALA A 917 -13.46 62.97 -19.58
C ALA A 917 -14.36 62.92 -20.82
N ASN A 918 -15.54 63.53 -20.74
CA ASN A 918 -16.41 63.70 -21.91
C ASN A 918 -15.77 64.67 -22.92
N VAL A 919 -16.04 64.48 -24.21
CA VAL A 919 -15.55 65.32 -25.31
C VAL A 919 -16.72 66.00 -26.02
N GLY A 920 -16.56 67.27 -26.40
CA GLY A 920 -17.54 68.07 -27.14
C GLY A 920 -17.97 69.36 -26.43
N VAL A 921 -19.07 69.95 -26.88
CA VAL A 921 -19.57 71.25 -26.39
C VAL A 921 -19.70 71.30 -24.87
N GLY A 922 -18.97 72.22 -24.23
CA GLY A 922 -18.96 72.38 -22.77
C GLY A 922 -18.12 71.34 -22.01
N ALA A 923 -17.36 70.51 -22.72
CA ALA A 923 -16.47 69.48 -22.18
C ALA A 923 -15.04 69.63 -22.76
N ASN A 924 -14.26 68.55 -22.85
CA ASN A 924 -12.90 68.60 -23.39
C ASN A 924 -12.89 68.68 -24.92
N ASP A 925 -11.82 69.26 -25.48
CA ASP A 925 -11.57 69.28 -26.93
C ASP A 925 -11.39 67.86 -27.48
N THR A 926 -11.65 67.69 -28.77
CA THR A 926 -11.45 66.40 -29.43
C THR A 926 -9.99 66.14 -29.78
N ALA A 927 -9.68 64.90 -30.14
CA ALA A 927 -8.34 64.41 -30.45
C ALA A 927 -7.30 64.60 -29.33
N GLY A 928 -7.74 64.64 -28.07
CA GLY A 928 -6.83 64.62 -26.92
C GLY A 928 -5.99 63.35 -26.94
N VAL A 929 -4.66 63.46 -27.02
CA VAL A 929 -3.76 62.30 -27.08
C VAL A 929 -3.32 61.91 -25.68
N VAL A 930 -3.90 60.85 -25.13
CA VAL A 930 -3.55 60.32 -23.82
C VAL A 930 -2.59 59.14 -23.97
N THR A 931 -1.31 59.39 -23.69
CA THR A 931 -0.28 58.35 -23.56
C THR A 931 0.27 58.39 -22.15
N VAL A 932 -0.06 57.38 -21.35
CA VAL A 932 0.43 57.27 -19.96
C VAL A 932 1.84 56.70 -19.96
N ARG A 933 2.72 57.27 -19.15
CA ARG A 933 4.10 56.85 -18.95
C ARG A 933 4.35 56.64 -17.46
N LEU A 934 5.17 55.63 -17.14
CA LEU A 934 5.69 55.48 -15.79
C LEU A 934 6.89 56.39 -15.65
N ASP A 935 6.79 57.36 -14.74
CA ASP A 935 7.83 58.35 -14.49
C ASP A 935 8.73 57.93 -13.33
N GLY A 936 8.21 57.18 -12.36
CA GLY A 936 8.97 56.82 -11.19
C GLY A 936 8.30 55.83 -10.25
N LEU A 937 9.07 55.38 -9.25
CA LEU A 937 8.63 54.54 -8.15
C LEU A 937 9.25 55.03 -6.84
N LYS A 938 8.48 54.96 -5.77
CA LYS A 938 9.01 55.03 -4.40
C LYS A 938 8.71 53.71 -3.72
N TYR A 939 9.75 53.07 -3.23
CA TYR A 939 9.64 51.80 -2.55
C TYR A 939 10.67 51.71 -1.45
N ARG A 940 10.48 50.75 -0.56
CA ARG A 940 11.40 50.47 0.54
C ARG A 940 11.70 48.99 0.62
N ASP A 941 12.94 48.65 0.94
CA ASP A 941 13.37 47.26 1.11
C ASP A 941 12.86 46.66 2.44
N SER A 942 13.20 45.41 2.74
CA SER A 942 12.72 44.74 3.96
C SER A 942 13.34 45.33 5.23
N ALA A 943 14.53 45.93 5.15
CA ALA A 943 15.20 46.67 6.22
C ALA A 943 14.61 48.09 6.44
N GLY A 944 13.79 48.56 5.49
CA GLY A 944 13.10 49.83 5.54
C GLY A 944 13.85 51.01 4.91
N SER A 945 14.94 50.75 4.19
CA SER A 945 15.63 51.75 3.38
C SER A 945 14.74 52.18 2.21
N ILE A 946 14.53 53.49 2.06
CA ILE A 946 13.64 54.06 1.04
C ILE A 946 14.46 54.40 -0.20
N THR A 947 14.06 53.85 -1.35
CA THR A 947 14.54 54.25 -2.67
C THR A 947 13.44 55.03 -3.39
N THR A 948 13.79 56.19 -3.96
CA THR A 948 12.92 56.96 -4.85
C THR A 948 13.61 57.09 -6.20
N GLU A 949 13.02 56.51 -7.23
CA GLU A 949 13.48 56.65 -8.60
C GLU A 949 12.47 57.50 -9.38
N ASN A 950 12.92 58.59 -9.99
CA ASN A 950 12.09 59.51 -10.80
C ASN A 950 12.73 59.75 -12.17
N GLY A 951 11.94 60.22 -13.13
CA GLY A 951 12.43 60.60 -14.46
C GLY A 951 12.81 59.40 -15.34
N PHE A 952 12.04 58.32 -15.28
CA PHE A 952 12.23 57.18 -16.17
C PHE A 952 12.15 57.60 -17.64
N ALA A 953 12.98 56.96 -18.48
CA ALA A 953 13.09 57.30 -19.89
C ALA A 953 11.73 57.20 -20.61
N PRO A 954 11.15 58.32 -21.09
CA PRO A 954 9.78 58.35 -21.61
C PRO A 954 9.53 57.47 -22.85
N GLY A 955 10.60 57.18 -23.61
CA GLY A 955 10.54 56.28 -24.78
C GLY A 955 10.65 54.79 -24.43
N THR A 956 10.97 54.45 -23.18
CA THR A 956 11.09 53.07 -22.70
C THR A 956 9.86 52.63 -21.92
N TYR A 957 9.31 53.49 -21.07
CA TYR A 957 8.24 53.15 -20.11
C TYR A 957 6.95 53.92 -20.40
N GLY A 958 6.44 53.79 -21.63
CA GLY A 958 5.23 54.47 -22.09
C GLY A 958 4.24 53.52 -22.73
N GLY A 959 2.95 53.82 -22.55
CA GLY A 959 1.87 53.19 -23.31
C GLY A 959 1.83 53.70 -24.75
N ASN A 960 0.80 53.27 -25.48
CA ASN A 960 0.52 53.83 -26.81
C ASN A 960 -0.55 54.92 -26.74
N ALA A 961 -0.63 55.71 -27.81
CA ALA A 961 -1.55 56.84 -27.92
C ALA A 961 -3.03 56.40 -27.88
N ASN A 962 -3.78 56.92 -26.92
CA ASN A 962 -5.23 56.86 -26.89
C ASN A 962 -5.77 58.21 -27.36
N ASN A 963 -6.35 58.26 -28.58
CA ASN A 963 -6.90 59.49 -29.16
C ASN A 963 -8.35 59.61 -28.74
N VAL A 964 -8.62 60.58 -27.86
CA VAL A 964 -9.91 60.72 -27.19
C VAL A 964 -10.80 61.65 -28.02
N VAL A 965 -11.93 61.12 -28.46
CA VAL A 965 -12.88 61.78 -29.36
C VAL A 965 -14.31 61.67 -28.82
N LYS A 966 -15.25 62.47 -29.33
CA LYS A 966 -16.68 62.38 -28.95
C LYS A 966 -17.32 61.10 -29.49
N GLY A 967 -16.98 60.74 -30.72
CA GLY A 967 -17.38 59.50 -31.38
C GLY A 967 -16.38 59.15 -32.48
N TYR A 968 -16.37 57.90 -32.94
CA TYR A 968 -15.51 57.49 -34.06
C TYR A 968 -16.16 56.44 -34.96
N PRO A 969 -15.82 56.42 -36.26
CA PRO A 969 -16.32 55.45 -37.20
C PRO A 969 -15.61 54.10 -37.05
N THR A 970 -16.34 53.04 -37.36
CA THR A 970 -15.80 51.68 -37.50
C THR A 970 -16.34 51.06 -38.78
N PHE A 971 -15.50 50.34 -39.50
CA PHE A 971 -15.85 49.72 -40.77
C PHE A 971 -16.00 48.22 -40.61
N THR A 972 -17.02 47.62 -41.21
CA THR A 972 -17.16 46.17 -41.28
C THR A 972 -17.65 45.79 -42.66
N ASN A 973 -16.81 45.08 -43.41
CA ASN A 973 -17.18 44.58 -44.73
C ASN A 973 -18.42 43.70 -44.65
N ALA A 974 -19.42 43.99 -45.47
CA ALA A 974 -20.62 43.17 -45.61
C ALA A 974 -20.53 42.34 -46.89
N SER A 975 -21.21 41.19 -46.91
CA SER A 975 -21.17 40.26 -48.03
C SER A 975 -21.59 40.93 -49.34
N LEU A 976 -20.75 40.77 -50.37
CA LEU A 976 -21.12 41.15 -51.72
C LEU A 976 -22.32 40.32 -52.21
N PRO A 977 -23.24 40.88 -53.01
CA PRO A 977 -24.35 40.13 -53.61
C PRO A 977 -23.91 38.95 -54.46
N THR A 978 -22.72 39.02 -55.02
CA THR A 978 -22.02 37.94 -55.72
C THR A 978 -20.51 38.13 -55.55
N THR A 979 -19.77 37.03 -55.46
CA THR A 979 -18.31 37.04 -55.55
C THR A 979 -17.80 36.66 -56.94
N THR A 980 -18.71 36.32 -57.87
CA THR A 980 -18.37 35.97 -59.25
C THR A 980 -18.29 37.22 -60.11
N LEU A 981 -17.13 37.45 -60.73
CA LEU A 981 -16.93 38.55 -61.67
C LEU A 981 -17.69 38.27 -62.99
N SER A 982 -18.43 39.25 -63.48
CA SER A 982 -19.18 39.17 -64.73
C SER A 982 -19.27 40.53 -65.41
N ALA A 983 -19.44 40.55 -66.72
CA ALA A 983 -19.66 41.80 -67.43
C ALA A 983 -21.05 42.38 -67.05
N GLY A 984 -21.15 43.71 -66.97
CA GLY A 984 -22.34 44.44 -66.56
C GLY A 984 -22.19 45.16 -65.22
N SER A 985 -23.29 45.73 -64.73
CA SER A 985 -23.32 46.45 -63.45
C SER A 985 -23.12 45.50 -62.27
N MET A 986 -22.09 45.75 -61.47
CA MET A 986 -21.73 44.94 -60.30
C MET A 986 -21.53 45.80 -59.05
N VAL A 987 -21.81 45.22 -57.88
CA VAL A 987 -21.34 45.74 -56.59
C VAL A 987 -19.93 45.19 -56.37
N LEU A 988 -18.94 46.07 -56.38
CA LEU A 988 -17.52 45.70 -56.27
C LEU A 988 -17.00 45.80 -54.83
N PHE A 989 -17.63 46.62 -54.00
CA PHE A 989 -17.34 46.76 -52.58
C PHE A 989 -18.61 47.04 -51.80
N LYS A 990 -18.71 46.50 -50.59
CA LYS A 990 -19.81 46.71 -49.65
C LYS A 990 -19.30 46.71 -48.21
N THR A 991 -19.50 47.81 -47.50
CA THR A 991 -19.11 47.94 -46.10
C THR A 991 -20.20 48.59 -45.28
N VAL A 992 -20.21 48.30 -43.98
CA VAL A 992 -21.07 48.92 -42.99
C VAL A 992 -20.21 49.85 -42.16
N VAL A 993 -20.55 51.13 -42.16
CA VAL A 993 -19.90 52.17 -41.36
C VAL A 993 -20.79 52.45 -40.15
N SER A 994 -20.24 52.24 -38.95
CA SER A 994 -20.96 52.43 -37.69
C SER A 994 -20.30 53.51 -36.84
N ALA A 995 -21.12 54.33 -36.18
CA ALA A 995 -20.69 55.29 -35.18
C ALA A 995 -20.55 54.62 -33.80
N THR A 996 -19.39 54.78 -33.16
CA THR A 996 -19.13 54.32 -31.77
C THR A 996 -19.02 55.51 -30.82
N GLY A 997 -19.72 55.43 -29.68
CA GLY A 997 -19.68 56.45 -28.61
C GLY A 997 -20.61 57.64 -28.88
N GLY A 998 -20.39 58.34 -29.99
CA GLY A 998 -21.16 59.52 -30.41
C GLY A 998 -21.44 59.50 -31.91
N GLN A 999 -22.36 60.37 -32.37
CA GLN A 999 -22.62 60.57 -33.79
C GLN A 999 -21.34 60.99 -34.50
N VAL A 1000 -21.11 60.43 -35.69
CA VAL A 1000 -20.02 60.83 -36.58
C VAL A 1000 -20.60 61.28 -37.90
N ALA A 1001 -19.85 62.07 -38.65
CA ALA A 1001 -20.17 62.41 -40.01
C ALA A 1001 -18.98 62.18 -40.92
N TRP A 1002 -19.21 62.08 -42.23
CA TRP A 1002 -18.14 61.96 -43.21
C TRP A 1002 -18.48 62.74 -44.47
N ASN A 1003 -17.47 63.24 -45.16
CA ASN A 1003 -17.68 63.97 -46.41
C ASN A 1003 -16.72 63.55 -47.52
N ASN A 1004 -15.80 62.62 -47.26
CA ASN A 1004 -14.93 62.07 -48.28
C ASN A 1004 -14.67 60.58 -48.07
N ILE A 1005 -14.70 59.82 -49.16
CA ILE A 1005 -14.25 58.42 -49.19
C ILE A 1005 -13.55 58.13 -50.52
N THR A 1006 -12.41 57.46 -50.45
CA THR A 1006 -11.62 57.02 -51.61
C THR A 1006 -11.51 55.51 -51.62
N PHE A 1007 -11.91 54.90 -52.74
CA PHE A 1007 -11.70 53.49 -53.00
C PHE A 1007 -10.44 53.29 -53.85
N THR A 1008 -9.65 52.29 -53.48
CA THR A 1008 -8.59 51.75 -54.34
C THR A 1008 -9.14 50.52 -55.05
N VAL A 1009 -9.22 50.58 -56.38
CA VAL A 1009 -9.72 49.49 -57.23
C VAL A 1009 -8.56 48.91 -58.03
N ALA A 1010 -8.35 47.60 -57.94
CA ALA A 1010 -7.28 46.90 -58.62
C ALA A 1010 -7.84 45.73 -59.43
N SER A 1011 -7.31 45.51 -60.63
CA SER A 1011 -7.58 44.34 -61.44
C SER A 1011 -6.29 43.54 -61.66
N ASN A 1012 -6.38 42.21 -61.62
CA ASN A 1012 -5.24 41.35 -61.99
C ASN A 1012 -5.08 41.18 -63.52
N SER A 1013 -5.95 41.79 -64.33
CA SER A 1013 -5.94 41.71 -65.79
C SER A 1013 -6.19 43.08 -66.42
N GLY A 1014 -5.29 43.50 -67.33
CA GLY A 1014 -5.46 44.70 -68.14
C GLY A 1014 -6.52 44.58 -69.25
N LEU A 1015 -7.17 43.41 -69.39
CA LEU A 1015 -8.26 43.19 -70.35
C LEU A 1015 -9.64 43.48 -69.76
N ILE A 1016 -9.74 43.66 -68.44
CA ILE A 1016 -10.94 44.16 -67.77
C ILE A 1016 -10.96 45.67 -67.89
N THR A 1017 -12.09 46.22 -68.32
CA THR A 1017 -12.27 47.67 -68.44
C THR A 1017 -13.42 48.12 -67.54
N ILE A 1018 -13.18 49.09 -66.66
CA ILE A 1018 -14.24 49.77 -65.90
C ILE A 1018 -14.14 51.25 -66.28
N ALA A 1019 -15.17 51.78 -66.91
CA ALA A 1019 -15.17 53.20 -67.28
C ALA A 1019 -15.23 54.03 -66.00
N THR A 1020 -14.40 55.06 -65.90
CA THR A 1020 -14.36 55.99 -64.76
C THR A 1020 -15.72 56.63 -64.50
N SER A 1021 -16.47 56.93 -65.56
CA SER A 1021 -17.84 57.45 -65.50
C SER A 1021 -18.89 56.44 -65.02
N SER A 1022 -18.53 55.17 -64.80
CA SER A 1022 -19.46 54.12 -64.38
C SER A 1022 -19.45 53.85 -62.89
N TYR A 1023 -18.48 54.40 -62.15
CA TYR A 1023 -18.43 54.25 -60.69
C TYR A 1023 -19.57 55.03 -60.04
N GLN A 1024 -20.32 54.33 -59.19
CA GLN A 1024 -21.41 54.87 -58.40
C GLN A 1024 -21.19 54.53 -56.93
N ILE A 1025 -21.44 55.49 -56.05
CA ILE A 1025 -21.49 55.27 -54.60
C ILE A 1025 -22.94 55.24 -54.14
N TRP A 1026 -23.28 54.15 -53.43
CA TRP A 1026 -24.61 53.93 -52.91
C TRP A 1026 -24.56 53.90 -51.38
N GLU A 1027 -25.48 54.60 -50.74
CA GLU A 1027 -25.68 54.57 -49.30
C GLU A 1027 -27.06 54.02 -48.97
N ASN A 1028 -27.13 52.98 -48.15
CA ASN A 1028 -28.38 52.35 -47.70
C ASN A 1028 -29.34 51.98 -48.85
N GLY A 1029 -28.77 51.60 -50.00
CA GLY A 1029 -29.53 51.22 -51.19
C GLY A 1029 -30.01 52.38 -52.07
N VAL A 1030 -29.56 53.62 -51.81
CA VAL A 1030 -29.81 54.81 -52.64
C VAL A 1030 -28.51 55.24 -53.33
N ASP A 1031 -28.57 55.50 -54.64
CA ASP A 1031 -27.44 56.07 -55.40
C ASP A 1031 -27.26 57.54 -55.02
N ILE A 1032 -26.10 57.87 -54.46
CA ILE A 1032 -25.78 59.21 -53.95
C ILE A 1032 -24.63 59.85 -54.75
N THR A 1033 -24.30 59.27 -55.91
CA THR A 1033 -23.18 59.73 -56.76
C THR A 1033 -23.35 61.19 -57.19
N ALA A 1034 -24.58 61.61 -57.51
CA ALA A 1034 -24.89 62.97 -57.95
C ALA A 1034 -24.75 64.03 -56.83
N ASP A 1035 -24.74 63.60 -55.56
CA ASP A 1035 -24.56 64.50 -54.41
C ASP A 1035 -23.06 64.83 -54.17
N SER A 1036 -22.14 64.16 -54.88
CA SER A 1036 -20.70 64.42 -54.78
C SER A 1036 -20.29 65.64 -55.62
N VAL A 1037 -19.37 66.46 -55.09
CA VAL A 1037 -18.91 67.75 -55.68
C VAL A 1037 -17.83 67.54 -56.75
N GLY A 1038 -17.45 66.28 -57.00
CA GLY A 1038 -16.53 65.87 -58.05
C GLY A 1038 -16.10 64.43 -57.84
N ALA A 1039 -16.72 63.48 -58.53
CA ALA A 1039 -16.16 62.14 -58.68
C ALA A 1039 -14.92 62.24 -59.58
N THR A 1040 -13.77 62.54 -58.98
CA THR A 1040 -12.51 62.65 -59.72
C THR A 1040 -11.88 61.27 -59.76
N ALA A 1041 -12.19 60.49 -60.79
CA ALA A 1041 -11.38 59.33 -61.10
C ALA A 1041 -10.02 59.84 -61.58
N SER A 1042 -8.97 59.62 -60.79
CA SER A 1042 -7.61 59.84 -61.25
C SER A 1042 -7.24 58.69 -62.18
N ASP A 1043 -7.48 58.92 -63.46
CA ASP A 1043 -7.04 58.16 -64.63
C ASP A 1043 -7.94 57.02 -65.17
N SER A 1044 -7.86 56.81 -66.49
CA SER A 1044 -8.47 55.69 -67.21
C SER A 1044 -7.49 54.51 -67.19
N TYR A 1045 -7.83 53.42 -66.50
CA TYR A 1045 -6.88 52.33 -66.23
C TYR A 1045 -6.25 51.68 -67.47
N SER A 1046 -4.92 51.57 -67.44
CA SER A 1046 -4.11 50.63 -68.23
C SER A 1046 -3.09 49.84 -67.37
N GLY A 1047 -3.45 49.39 -66.16
CA GLY A 1047 -2.66 48.37 -65.43
C GLY A 1047 -2.23 48.60 -63.97
N SER A 1048 -2.63 49.68 -63.27
CA SER A 1048 -2.25 49.94 -61.85
C SER A 1048 -3.34 50.57 -60.97
N ASN A 1049 -3.53 50.12 -59.72
CA ASN A 1049 -4.48 50.62 -58.68
C ASN A 1049 -5.18 51.97 -58.97
N ASP A 1050 -6.44 51.96 -59.42
CA ASP A 1050 -7.27 53.16 -59.60
C ASP A 1050 -7.69 53.73 -58.24
N ARG A 1051 -7.68 55.05 -58.11
CA ARG A 1051 -8.24 55.76 -56.95
C ARG A 1051 -9.53 56.47 -57.35
N ILE A 1052 -10.63 56.05 -56.73
CA ILE A 1052 -11.97 56.56 -56.99
C ILE A 1052 -12.45 57.31 -55.74
N GLU A 1053 -12.45 58.63 -55.83
CA GLU A 1053 -12.79 59.53 -54.73
C GLU A 1053 -14.21 60.09 -54.88
N PHE A 1054 -14.96 60.10 -53.78
CA PHE A 1054 -16.26 60.75 -53.66
C PHE A 1054 -16.23 61.74 -52.49
N SER A 1055 -16.29 63.03 -52.83
CA SER A 1055 -16.33 64.14 -51.86
C SER A 1055 -17.68 64.85 -51.90
N PHE A 1056 -18.21 65.26 -50.75
CA PHE A 1056 -19.55 65.83 -50.59
C PHE A 1056 -19.50 67.24 -49.97
N ALA A 1057 -20.26 68.19 -50.53
CA ALA A 1057 -20.36 69.56 -50.01
C ALA A 1057 -21.11 69.61 -48.67
N THR A 1058 -22.08 68.70 -48.51
CA THR A 1058 -22.81 68.50 -47.27
C THR A 1058 -22.39 67.16 -46.69
N GLU A 1059 -22.01 67.18 -45.43
CA GLU A 1059 -21.59 65.99 -44.71
C GLU A 1059 -22.71 64.94 -44.59
N ARG A 1060 -22.29 63.68 -44.46
CA ARG A 1060 -23.14 62.50 -44.33
C ARG A 1060 -23.06 62.00 -42.89
N ALA A 1061 -24.13 62.16 -42.13
CA ALA A 1061 -24.13 61.82 -40.72
C ALA A 1061 -24.53 60.35 -40.45
N ILE A 1062 -23.87 59.72 -39.48
CA ILE A 1062 -24.11 58.35 -39.01
C ILE A 1062 -24.35 58.41 -37.50
N SER A 1063 -25.59 58.16 -37.08
CA SER A 1063 -25.95 58.13 -35.67
C SER A 1063 -25.59 56.80 -35.00
N VAL A 1064 -25.32 56.83 -33.70
CA VAL A 1064 -25.07 55.61 -32.91
C VAL A 1064 -26.27 54.66 -33.00
N GLY A 1065 -26.01 53.38 -33.26
CA GLY A 1065 -27.05 52.36 -33.42
C GLY A 1065 -27.78 52.38 -34.77
N SER A 1066 -27.45 53.32 -35.67
CA SER A 1066 -28.00 53.41 -37.03
C SER A 1066 -26.87 53.40 -38.05
N PRO A 1067 -26.25 52.22 -38.32
CA PRO A 1067 -25.11 52.14 -39.22
C PRO A 1067 -25.51 52.36 -40.68
N SER A 1068 -24.59 52.89 -41.47
CA SER A 1068 -24.80 53.17 -42.89
C SER A 1068 -24.06 52.14 -43.75
N THR A 1069 -24.78 51.53 -44.70
CA THR A 1069 -24.20 50.59 -45.67
C THR A 1069 -23.73 51.34 -46.90
N ILE A 1070 -22.43 51.32 -47.17
CA ILE A 1070 -21.80 51.95 -48.33
C ILE A 1070 -21.43 50.89 -49.35
N GLU A 1071 -21.83 51.08 -50.60
CA GLU A 1071 -21.51 50.22 -51.71
C GLU A 1071 -20.82 51.00 -52.83
N LEU A 1072 -19.72 50.45 -53.37
CA LEU A 1072 -19.16 50.88 -54.64
C LEU A 1072 -19.71 49.98 -55.73
N ARG A 1073 -20.41 50.57 -56.70
CA ARG A 1073 -20.90 49.87 -57.90
C ARG A 1073 -20.21 50.41 -59.14
N ALA A 1074 -20.00 49.55 -60.13
CA ALA A 1074 -19.49 49.97 -61.43
C ALA A 1074 -19.93 49.02 -62.54
N THR A 1075 -19.83 49.46 -63.79
CA THR A 1075 -20.08 48.58 -64.95
C THR A 1075 -18.76 47.95 -65.40
N VAL A 1076 -18.64 46.63 -65.20
CA VAL A 1076 -17.49 45.85 -65.64
C VAL A 1076 -17.65 45.50 -67.12
N GLY A 1077 -16.65 45.85 -67.93
CA GLY A 1077 -16.56 45.52 -69.36
C GLY A 1077 -15.24 44.80 -69.70
N GLY A 1078 -14.95 44.70 -71.01
CA GLY A 1078 -13.74 44.04 -71.50
C GLY A 1078 -13.87 42.51 -71.59
N THR A 1079 -12.76 41.81 -71.77
CA THR A 1079 -12.74 40.33 -71.89
C THR A 1079 -12.45 39.70 -70.53
N ILE A 1080 -13.44 39.01 -69.97
CA ILE A 1080 -13.34 38.40 -68.63
C ILE A 1080 -13.15 36.88 -68.77
N SER A 1081 -12.00 36.39 -68.33
CA SER A 1081 -11.60 34.97 -68.35
C SER A 1081 -11.49 34.39 -66.93
N ALA A 1082 -11.54 33.06 -66.82
CA ALA A 1082 -11.39 32.36 -65.53
C ALA A 1082 -10.11 32.81 -64.80
N GLY A 1083 -10.24 33.10 -63.51
CA GLY A 1083 -9.14 33.60 -62.67
C GLY A 1083 -8.87 35.11 -62.79
N ASN A 1084 -9.61 35.85 -63.61
CA ASN A 1084 -9.57 37.31 -63.56
C ASN A 1084 -10.33 37.82 -62.33
N SER A 1085 -9.81 38.86 -61.67
CA SER A 1085 -10.37 39.41 -60.44
C SER A 1085 -10.34 40.94 -60.41
N VAL A 1086 -11.33 41.53 -59.73
CA VAL A 1086 -11.33 42.94 -59.33
C VAL A 1086 -11.38 42.99 -57.81
N SER A 1087 -10.42 43.67 -57.21
CA SER A 1087 -10.27 43.87 -55.78
C SER A 1087 -10.48 45.33 -55.42
N VAL A 1088 -11.27 45.60 -54.38
CA VAL A 1088 -11.56 46.95 -53.90
C VAL A 1088 -11.31 47.06 -52.41
N GLN A 1089 -10.73 48.17 -51.98
CA GLN A 1089 -10.59 48.53 -50.57
C GLN A 1089 -10.74 50.03 -50.37
N VAL A 1090 -11.09 50.45 -49.15
CA VAL A 1090 -10.79 51.82 -48.70
C VAL A 1090 -9.43 51.73 -48.03
N ALA A 1091 -8.39 52.31 -48.62
CA ALA A 1091 -7.05 52.20 -48.04
C ALA A 1091 -7.00 52.90 -46.66
N ASN A 1092 -5.95 52.65 -45.87
CA ASN A 1092 -5.66 53.45 -44.68
C ASN A 1092 -4.22 54.00 -44.76
N PRO A 1093 -3.95 54.93 -45.69
CA PRO A 1093 -2.62 55.55 -45.85
C PRO A 1093 -2.11 56.26 -44.60
N LYS A 1094 -2.99 56.77 -43.72
CA LYS A 1094 -2.56 57.43 -42.48
C LYS A 1094 -2.21 56.45 -41.36
N GLY A 1095 -2.69 55.21 -41.43
CA GLY A 1095 -2.34 54.13 -40.51
C GLY A 1095 -2.67 54.49 -39.07
N THR A 1096 -1.67 54.96 -38.31
CA THR A 1096 -1.79 55.36 -36.91
C THR A 1096 -1.79 56.87 -36.68
N THR A 1097 -1.64 57.69 -37.72
CA THR A 1097 -1.56 59.15 -37.61
C THR A 1097 -2.95 59.75 -37.60
N VAL A 1098 -3.35 60.31 -36.46
CA VAL A 1098 -4.59 61.08 -36.32
C VAL A 1098 -4.24 62.56 -36.38
N SER A 1099 -4.90 63.30 -37.26
CA SER A 1099 -4.84 64.76 -37.36
C SER A 1099 -6.23 65.35 -37.13
N VAL A 1100 -6.30 66.59 -36.66
CA VAL A 1100 -7.51 67.42 -36.67
C VAL A 1100 -7.26 68.71 -37.45
N ASP A 1101 -8.22 69.08 -38.29
CA ASP A 1101 -8.20 70.30 -39.11
C ASP A 1101 -9.61 70.50 -39.69
N ASP A 1102 -9.79 71.48 -40.58
CA ASP A 1102 -10.95 71.56 -41.44
C ASP A 1102 -11.03 70.39 -42.44
N SER A 1103 -12.24 70.14 -42.96
CA SER A 1103 -12.48 68.99 -43.82
C SER A 1103 -11.72 69.04 -45.15
N THR A 1104 -11.39 70.23 -45.66
CA THR A 1104 -10.70 70.40 -46.95
C THR A 1104 -9.22 70.04 -46.79
N ASN A 1105 -8.58 70.53 -45.74
CA ASN A 1105 -7.19 70.21 -45.42
C ASN A 1105 -7.01 68.71 -45.16
N GLN A 1106 -8.00 68.07 -44.52
CA GLN A 1106 -7.96 66.63 -44.28
C GLN A 1106 -8.14 65.81 -45.57
N GLN A 1107 -8.93 66.30 -46.53
CA GLN A 1107 -9.05 65.71 -47.86
C GLN A 1107 -7.71 65.82 -48.63
N ASP A 1108 -7.14 67.02 -48.69
CA ASP A 1108 -5.86 67.30 -49.37
C ASP A 1108 -4.68 66.54 -48.75
N SER A 1109 -4.82 66.10 -47.50
CA SER A 1109 -3.82 65.26 -46.84
C SER A 1109 -3.64 63.89 -47.50
N GLY A 1110 -4.55 63.47 -48.39
CA GLY A 1110 -4.52 62.18 -49.07
C GLY A 1110 -5.08 61.02 -48.24
N ALA A 1111 -5.87 61.32 -47.20
CA ALA A 1111 -6.63 60.33 -46.45
C ALA A 1111 -7.70 59.67 -47.34
N SER A 1112 -7.94 58.37 -47.17
CA SER A 1112 -8.97 57.65 -47.91
C SER A 1112 -10.35 57.77 -47.29
N PHE A 1113 -10.45 58.31 -46.07
CA PHE A 1113 -11.71 58.61 -45.41
C PHE A 1113 -11.55 59.86 -44.55
N VAL A 1114 -12.41 60.85 -44.75
CA VAL A 1114 -12.44 62.09 -43.97
C VAL A 1114 -13.75 62.18 -43.24
N TRP A 1115 -13.67 62.30 -41.92
CA TRP A 1115 -14.81 62.18 -41.01
C TRP A 1115 -14.74 63.19 -39.88
N SER A 1116 -15.87 63.50 -39.26
CA SER A 1116 -15.96 64.36 -38.09
C SER A 1116 -16.65 63.64 -36.94
N ASP A 1117 -16.26 63.95 -35.71
CA ASP A 1117 -17.00 63.55 -34.52
C ASP A 1117 -18.05 64.58 -34.08
N GLN A 1118 -18.20 65.66 -34.84
CA GLN A 1118 -19.13 66.77 -34.61
C GLN A 1118 -19.05 67.33 -33.20
N SER A 1119 -17.83 67.43 -32.66
CA SER A 1119 -17.56 67.93 -31.31
C SER A 1119 -17.59 69.46 -31.21
N SER A 1120 -17.43 70.17 -32.33
CA SER A 1120 -17.40 71.65 -32.36
C SER A 1120 -18.75 72.28 -32.02
N PRO A 1121 -18.80 73.35 -31.19
CA PRO A 1121 -20.04 74.08 -30.85
C PRO A 1121 -20.80 74.68 -32.05
N SER A 1122 -20.10 74.98 -33.14
CA SER A 1122 -20.65 75.53 -34.38
C SER A 1122 -20.14 74.71 -35.57
N HIS A 1123 -20.29 73.39 -35.48
CA HIS A 1123 -19.78 72.42 -36.46
C HIS A 1123 -20.06 72.84 -37.92
N ALA A 1124 -19.01 72.84 -38.73
CA ALA A 1124 -19.04 73.12 -40.16
C ALA A 1124 -17.88 72.40 -40.86
N THR A 1125 -17.83 72.43 -42.18
CA THR A 1125 -16.67 71.91 -42.94
C THR A 1125 -15.36 72.65 -42.67
N THR A 1126 -15.42 73.80 -42.00
CA THR A 1126 -14.30 74.68 -41.63
C THR A 1126 -13.90 74.59 -40.15
N THR A 1127 -14.48 73.68 -39.35
CA THR A 1127 -14.17 73.55 -37.92
C THR A 1127 -13.10 72.49 -37.67
N ASP A 1128 -12.34 72.62 -36.58
CA ASP A 1128 -11.22 71.72 -36.23
C ASP A 1128 -11.67 70.40 -35.56
N ASP A 1129 -12.77 69.82 -36.03
CA ASP A 1129 -13.30 68.54 -35.59
C ASP A 1129 -13.42 67.51 -36.73
N TRP A 1130 -12.68 67.72 -37.82
CA TRP A 1130 -12.51 66.75 -38.89
C TRP A 1130 -11.20 65.99 -38.77
N PHE A 1131 -11.23 64.73 -39.16
CA PHE A 1131 -10.21 63.72 -38.96
C PHE A 1131 -9.91 63.01 -40.27
N THR A 1132 -8.68 62.49 -40.35
CA THR A 1132 -8.28 61.54 -41.38
C THR A 1132 -8.62 60.09 -40.98
N ASP A 1133 -8.23 59.13 -41.82
CA ASP A 1133 -8.45 57.69 -41.64
C ASP A 1133 -7.53 57.01 -40.61
N GLY A 1134 -6.67 57.78 -39.94
CA GLY A 1134 -5.79 57.28 -38.89
C GLY A 1134 -6.55 56.58 -37.76
N LEU A 1135 -6.09 55.39 -37.38
CA LEU A 1135 -6.65 54.54 -36.32
C LEU A 1135 -8.12 54.14 -36.51
N VAL A 1136 -8.74 54.44 -37.66
CA VAL A 1136 -10.10 53.96 -37.99
C VAL A 1136 -10.05 52.44 -38.11
N LYS A 1137 -10.77 51.79 -37.20
CA LYS A 1137 -10.76 50.34 -37.07
C LYS A 1137 -11.30 49.70 -38.37
N THR A 1138 -10.55 48.70 -38.85
CA THR A 1138 -10.93 47.79 -39.95
C THR A 1138 -11.22 48.45 -41.31
N LEU A 1139 -10.78 49.70 -41.52
CA LEU A 1139 -10.96 50.44 -42.78
C LEU A 1139 -10.33 49.75 -44.00
N ALA A 1140 -9.09 49.26 -43.86
CA ALA A 1140 -8.27 48.71 -44.95
C ALA A 1140 -8.61 47.27 -45.40
N ALA A 1141 -9.83 46.80 -45.17
CA ALA A 1141 -10.23 45.44 -45.52
C ALA A 1141 -10.61 45.33 -47.01
N THR A 1142 -9.88 44.52 -47.77
CA THR A 1142 -10.12 44.29 -49.22
C THR A 1142 -11.27 43.32 -49.46
N GLN A 1143 -12.10 43.59 -50.46
CA GLN A 1143 -13.06 42.63 -51.04
C GLN A 1143 -12.67 42.33 -52.49
N THR A 1144 -12.90 41.11 -52.95
CA THR A 1144 -12.52 40.68 -54.31
C THR A 1144 -13.65 39.89 -54.97
N VAL A 1145 -13.97 40.25 -56.21
CA VAL A 1145 -14.80 39.43 -57.11
C VAL A 1145 -13.91 38.74 -58.13
N THR A 1146 -14.14 37.45 -58.41
CA THR A 1146 -13.29 36.62 -59.30
C THR A 1146 -14.15 35.85 -60.31
N LYS A 1147 -13.69 35.74 -61.56
CA LYS A 1147 -14.40 35.04 -62.64
C LYS A 1147 -14.23 33.54 -62.58
#